data_AF-A0A6F8T5R2-F1
#
_entry.id   AF-A0A6F8T5R2-F1
#
_cell.length_a   1.000
_cell.length_b   1.000
_cell.length_c   1.000
_cell.angle_alpha   90.00
_cell.angle_beta   90.00
_cell.angle_gamma   90.00
#
_symmetry.space_group_name_H-M   'P 1'
#
loop_
_entity.id
_entity.type
_entity.pdbx_description
1 polymer ?
#
loop_
_entity_poly.entity_id
_entity_poly.type
_entity_poly.pdbx_seq_one_letter_code
_entity_poly.pdbx_strand_id
1 'polypeptide(L)'
;MTPQHVISQLLESDTNYPHNLNLLKKIILTTYLGRLRINNLSPDNLITLGSYLFDEERIMFDYTRLSEHKKSLFIQWLLGSHQEEKKTVFLSGVHINEYRGFTSEVALNWWGRLISWFENRFSEQWKITDLNLSLNYQLTGIEICHGQQGSLIGFNQFLAPRTGTKYKAANDPQQEPMGNTKRVFITNALVDQLMNTDLKNINYESVCKSPHPQSIEVTNLGVRHQEMHDYRIIQRFSGHKPWYIRFWKWCASLFVNQDEELLVKKATVAPSAPELLYENETIRIYQREPTHEVLVKEKRPEINNLVLCGGGGKIFAHIGVWKALCEANIRPVNFAGSSAGAIMSLLCYLGYSADEIEDLLRHFRQEHLVFYDIDRNGLSDPHALKTSLDYAIALKLKQIVTKYNIPYPQGKITFATLDAVRNQCPDCGIGKELIVTATNKKLRQTRYFSLAKSPLFEVSDAVKTSASFPVVYRGTIIDGEEHNDGGILNNLPTEAFPEDLSTLLESEFGNNLKVLAVQFDNGTERTAIDEIERVYRENFLANWIYGLLTGVKDPASAWEQDRMKLRKYAAQSIVVDVDNISASSFSVEEESRVRIIQNGYEAAKSYLEVRYKKQDEHSYKNQEDMYSTFTSLGDLLAYCCYRGNKHWFDIVNKLIHQSPLPNRTALMKQSSELKQIYFSTSTVAESSPIVEYSPVTFFGNTILREQSVINEENHSRLLAIFPIFLKISPEFVKSNKDKKRLEAARHSLTLQSPLRCLDYLTHLVDEINIVMHIFINLLKELRDTPSEDIYNSLQNLQSLLYSSVELFKDEFYGNWDLTLQQSLRVLKLFNNSDLASVDTLLSHLRNRAEPMQIVIDKVYTDDLTNGDMEKSLEFNL
;
A
#
# COMPACT_ATOMS: atom_id res chain seq x y z
N MET A 1 -51.55 -7.59 -14.99
CA MET A 1 -50.93 -7.83 -13.67
C MET A 1 -49.69 -6.95 -13.55
N THR A 2 -49.43 -6.37 -12.37
CA THR A 2 -48.18 -5.64 -12.16
C THR A 2 -47.00 -6.63 -12.07
N PRO A 3 -45.77 -6.24 -12.45
CA PRO A 3 -44.59 -7.11 -12.33
C PRO A 3 -44.44 -7.72 -10.94
N GLN A 4 -44.76 -6.98 -9.87
CA GLN A 4 -44.63 -7.48 -8.50
C GLN A 4 -45.51 -8.71 -8.22
N HIS A 5 -46.73 -8.75 -8.77
CA HIS A 5 -47.66 -9.85 -8.54
C HIS A 5 -47.25 -11.12 -9.30
N VAL A 6 -46.73 -10.97 -10.51
CA VAL A 6 -46.20 -12.10 -11.29
C VAL A 6 -44.97 -12.68 -10.61
N ILE A 7 -44.14 -11.83 -10.01
CA ILE A 7 -42.89 -12.24 -9.38
C ILE A 7 -43.14 -12.90 -8.02
N SER A 8 -44.10 -12.42 -7.23
CA SER A 8 -44.48 -13.13 -6.00
C SER A 8 -44.98 -14.54 -6.28
N GLN A 9 -45.86 -14.69 -7.28
CA GLN A 9 -46.32 -16.01 -7.74
C GLN A 9 -45.16 -16.86 -8.28
N LEU A 10 -44.20 -16.25 -8.97
CA LEU A 10 -43.04 -16.95 -9.48
C LEU A 10 -42.13 -17.47 -8.36
N LEU A 11 -41.90 -16.68 -7.32
CA LEU A 11 -41.02 -17.03 -6.19
C LEU A 11 -41.58 -18.14 -5.29
N GLU A 12 -42.89 -18.38 -5.38
CA GLU A 12 -43.64 -19.42 -4.67
C GLU A 12 -44.00 -20.63 -5.57
N SER A 13 -43.77 -20.54 -6.88
CA SER A 13 -44.16 -21.62 -7.81
C SER A 13 -43.08 -22.69 -7.99
N ASP A 14 -43.53 -23.92 -8.21
CA ASP A 14 -42.71 -25.07 -8.59
C ASP A 14 -42.34 -24.95 -10.08
N THR A 15 -41.30 -24.15 -10.37
CA THR A 15 -40.76 -24.04 -11.72
C THR A 15 -39.84 -25.23 -12.04
N ASN A 16 -39.59 -25.47 -13.32
CA ASN A 16 -38.58 -26.43 -13.78
C ASN A 16 -37.14 -26.03 -13.39
N TYR A 17 -36.93 -24.83 -12.84
CA TYR A 17 -35.62 -24.26 -12.53
C TYR A 17 -35.54 -23.75 -11.07
N PRO A 18 -35.80 -24.62 -10.06
CA PRO A 18 -35.91 -24.20 -8.66
C PRO A 18 -34.58 -23.64 -8.12
N HIS A 19 -33.44 -24.10 -8.63
CA HIS A 19 -32.13 -23.56 -8.25
C HIS A 19 -31.94 -22.13 -8.76
N ASN A 20 -32.29 -21.81 -10.01
CA ASN A 20 -32.18 -20.43 -10.52
C ASN A 20 -33.16 -19.46 -9.85
N LEU A 21 -34.29 -19.95 -9.34
CA LEU A 21 -35.18 -19.16 -8.50
C LEU A 21 -34.51 -18.72 -7.19
N ASN A 22 -33.64 -19.55 -6.60
CA ASN A 22 -32.84 -19.15 -5.44
C ASN A 22 -31.83 -18.05 -5.78
N LEU A 23 -31.25 -18.04 -6.99
CA LEU A 23 -30.39 -16.94 -7.43
C LEU A 23 -31.18 -15.61 -7.47
N LEU A 24 -32.41 -15.62 -8.00
CA LEU A 24 -33.30 -14.46 -7.97
C LEU A 24 -33.57 -13.98 -6.53
N LYS A 25 -33.88 -14.90 -5.62
CA LYS A 25 -34.08 -14.61 -4.18
C LYS A 25 -32.86 -13.94 -3.56
N LYS A 26 -31.64 -14.43 -3.85
CA LYS A 26 -30.38 -13.83 -3.38
C LYS A 26 -30.18 -12.41 -3.91
N ILE A 27 -30.49 -12.15 -5.18
CA ILE A 27 -30.38 -10.82 -5.80
C ILE A 27 -31.37 -9.83 -5.15
N ILE A 28 -32.62 -10.24 -4.96
CA ILE A 28 -33.64 -9.43 -4.28
C ILE A 28 -33.18 -9.09 -2.87
N LEU A 29 -32.73 -10.09 -2.11
CA LEU A 29 -32.28 -9.91 -0.73
C LEU A 29 -31.06 -8.99 -0.63
N THR A 30 -30.06 -9.19 -1.50
CA THR A 30 -28.87 -8.35 -1.56
C THR A 30 -29.25 -6.89 -1.85
N THR A 31 -30.22 -6.67 -2.74
CA THR A 31 -30.69 -5.32 -3.05
C THR A 31 -31.50 -4.71 -1.90
N TYR A 32 -32.27 -5.52 -1.17
CA TYR A 32 -33.11 -5.06 -0.05
C TYR A 32 -32.30 -4.67 1.20
N LEU A 33 -31.24 -5.43 1.50
CA LEU A 33 -30.35 -5.17 2.64
C LEU A 33 -29.17 -4.27 2.29
N GLY A 34 -28.78 -4.20 1.01
CA GLY A 34 -27.70 -3.34 0.55
C GLY A 34 -28.11 -1.87 0.46
N ARG A 35 -27.11 -0.99 0.30
CA ARG A 35 -27.38 0.43 0.08
C ARG A 35 -27.70 0.69 -1.39
N LEU A 36 -28.98 0.66 -1.74
CA LEU A 36 -29.47 1.00 -3.07
C LEU A 36 -29.42 2.51 -3.33
N ARG A 37 -28.81 2.93 -4.44
CA ARG A 37 -28.78 4.31 -4.94
C ARG A 37 -29.28 4.37 -6.38
N ILE A 38 -30.08 5.40 -6.68
CA ILE A 38 -30.71 5.66 -7.96
C ILE A 38 -30.17 7.00 -8.48
N ASN A 39 -29.33 6.97 -9.52
CA ASN A 39 -28.55 8.13 -9.98
C ASN A 39 -27.80 8.82 -8.81
N ASN A 40 -27.18 8.00 -7.95
CA ASN A 40 -26.49 8.38 -6.72
C ASN A 40 -27.34 8.99 -5.59
N LEU A 41 -28.67 8.95 -5.69
CA LEU A 41 -29.56 9.42 -4.64
C LEU A 41 -30.32 8.28 -3.95
N SER A 42 -30.86 8.51 -2.76
CA SER A 42 -31.66 7.49 -2.04
C SER A 42 -32.95 7.14 -2.79
N PRO A 43 -33.46 5.90 -2.67
CA PRO A 43 -34.72 5.49 -3.29
C PRO A 43 -35.90 6.30 -2.77
N ASP A 44 -36.93 6.47 -3.59
CA ASP A 44 -38.16 7.17 -3.22
C ASP A 44 -39.10 6.23 -2.46
N ASN A 45 -39.69 6.69 -1.35
CA ASN A 45 -40.60 5.89 -0.53
C ASN A 45 -41.97 5.64 -1.18
N LEU A 46 -42.31 6.35 -2.27
CA LEU A 46 -43.51 6.11 -3.06
C LEU A 46 -43.33 5.00 -4.10
N ILE A 47 -42.08 4.60 -4.37
CA ILE A 47 -41.75 3.59 -5.38
C ILE A 47 -41.35 2.28 -4.68
N THR A 48 -42.07 1.20 -4.99
CA THR A 48 -41.78 -0.12 -4.44
C THR A 48 -40.43 -0.66 -4.91
N LEU A 49 -39.77 -1.50 -4.10
CA LEU A 49 -38.52 -2.14 -4.49
C LEU A 49 -38.67 -2.99 -5.76
N GLY A 50 -39.77 -3.73 -5.90
CA GLY A 50 -40.04 -4.52 -7.09
C GLY A 50 -40.12 -3.68 -8.36
N SER A 51 -40.66 -2.45 -8.27
CA SER A 51 -40.63 -1.52 -9.39
C SER A 51 -39.20 -1.15 -9.78
N TYR A 52 -38.30 -0.92 -8.81
CA TYR A 52 -36.88 -0.67 -9.09
C TYR A 52 -36.15 -1.88 -9.65
N LEU A 53 -36.48 -3.09 -9.23
CA LEU A 53 -35.79 -4.30 -9.69
C LEU A 53 -36.19 -4.74 -11.09
N PHE A 54 -37.47 -4.64 -11.42
CA PHE A 54 -38.07 -5.33 -12.57
C PHE A 54 -38.61 -4.37 -13.63
N ASP A 55 -37.71 -3.52 -14.12
CA ASP A 55 -37.90 -2.68 -15.31
C ASP A 55 -36.85 -3.05 -16.38
N GLU A 56 -36.72 -2.24 -17.44
CA GLU A 56 -35.74 -2.44 -18.51
C GLU A 56 -34.30 -2.00 -18.17
N GLU A 57 -34.01 -1.58 -16.93
CA GLU A 57 -32.70 -1.06 -16.50
C GLU A 57 -31.97 -2.05 -15.58
N ARG A 58 -30.64 -2.07 -15.70
CA ARG A 58 -29.77 -2.99 -14.95
C ARG A 58 -29.41 -2.46 -13.56
N ILE A 59 -28.93 -3.37 -12.72
CA ILE A 59 -28.49 -3.08 -11.34
C ILE A 59 -27.01 -3.42 -11.22
N MET A 60 -26.23 -2.49 -10.68
CA MET A 60 -24.82 -2.71 -10.36
C MET A 60 -24.68 -3.16 -8.91
N PHE A 61 -24.18 -4.37 -8.70
CA PHE A 61 -23.64 -4.77 -7.39
C PHE A 61 -22.20 -4.28 -7.31
N ASP A 62 -21.93 -3.36 -6.38
CA ASP A 62 -20.65 -2.71 -6.21
C ASP A 62 -19.83 -3.39 -5.11
N TYR A 63 -18.61 -3.81 -5.47
CA TYR A 63 -17.68 -4.54 -4.59
C TYR A 63 -16.56 -3.67 -4.05
N THR A 64 -16.55 -2.36 -4.31
CA THR A 64 -15.45 -1.46 -3.93
C THR A 64 -15.25 -1.33 -2.41
N ARG A 65 -16.25 -1.74 -1.60
CA ARG A 65 -16.23 -1.78 -0.13
C ARG A 65 -16.02 -3.19 0.45
N LEU A 66 -15.76 -4.18 -0.40
CA LEU A 66 -15.47 -5.54 0.03
C LEU A 66 -13.97 -5.78 0.11
N SER A 67 -13.55 -6.46 1.17
CA SER A 67 -12.24 -7.13 1.15
C SER A 67 -12.26 -8.26 0.12
N GLU A 68 -11.11 -8.57 -0.49
CA GLU A 68 -11.03 -9.66 -1.48
C GLU A 68 -11.54 -11.01 -0.94
N HIS A 69 -11.31 -11.27 0.36
CA HIS A 69 -11.84 -12.45 1.04
C HIS A 69 -13.38 -12.44 1.09
N LYS A 70 -14.00 -11.34 1.56
CA LYS A 70 -15.47 -11.23 1.65
C LYS A 70 -16.12 -11.17 0.28
N LYS A 71 -15.46 -10.58 -0.72
CA LYS A 71 -15.89 -10.62 -2.13
C LYS A 71 -15.93 -12.04 -2.67
N SER A 72 -14.88 -12.83 -2.43
CA SER A 72 -14.83 -14.23 -2.85
C SER A 72 -15.95 -15.05 -2.19
N LEU A 73 -16.13 -14.87 -0.88
CA LEU A 73 -17.20 -15.48 -0.12
C LEU A 73 -18.60 -15.08 -0.63
N PHE A 74 -18.81 -13.79 -0.92
CA PHE A 74 -20.07 -13.28 -1.48
C PHE A 74 -20.36 -13.87 -2.86
N ILE A 75 -19.37 -13.91 -3.76
CA ILE A 75 -19.53 -14.49 -5.11
C ILE A 75 -19.84 -15.99 -5.01
N GLN A 76 -19.15 -16.72 -4.12
CA GLN A 76 -19.42 -18.13 -3.86
C GLN A 76 -20.84 -18.34 -3.32
N TRP A 77 -21.28 -17.54 -2.36
CA TRP A 77 -22.65 -17.57 -1.84
C TRP A 77 -23.68 -17.23 -2.92
N LEU A 78 -23.43 -16.21 -3.74
CA LEU A 78 -24.33 -15.75 -4.78
C LEU A 78 -24.48 -16.77 -5.90
N LEU A 79 -23.37 -17.29 -6.44
CA LEU A 79 -23.33 -18.03 -7.70
C LEU A 79 -22.90 -19.49 -7.58
N GLY A 80 -22.30 -19.92 -6.47
CA GLY A 80 -21.64 -21.23 -6.36
C GLY A 80 -22.57 -22.40 -6.69
N SER A 81 -23.78 -22.41 -6.12
CA SER A 81 -24.81 -23.43 -6.38
C SER A 81 -25.49 -23.33 -7.76
N HIS A 82 -25.11 -22.36 -8.60
CA HIS A 82 -25.77 -22.05 -9.87
C HIS A 82 -24.81 -22.17 -11.07
N GLN A 83 -23.57 -22.61 -10.85
CA GLN A 83 -22.54 -22.67 -11.90
C GLN A 83 -22.87 -23.66 -13.02
N GLU A 84 -23.55 -24.77 -12.72
CA GLU A 84 -23.88 -25.82 -13.70
C GLU A 84 -25.00 -25.41 -14.68
N GLU A 85 -25.88 -24.50 -14.26
CA GLU A 85 -27.05 -24.07 -15.04
C GLU A 85 -26.81 -22.82 -15.89
N LYS A 86 -25.60 -22.25 -15.82
CA LYS A 86 -25.26 -21.01 -16.53
C LYS A 86 -25.06 -21.25 -18.02
N LYS A 87 -25.51 -20.31 -18.83
CA LYS A 87 -25.25 -20.24 -20.27
C LYS A 87 -24.46 -19.00 -20.62
N THR A 88 -23.45 -19.15 -21.45
CA THR A 88 -22.64 -18.02 -21.92
C THR A 88 -23.34 -17.26 -23.05
N VAL A 89 -23.37 -15.93 -22.94
CA VAL A 89 -23.95 -15.02 -23.94
C VAL A 89 -22.84 -14.11 -24.48
N PHE A 90 -22.48 -14.30 -25.75
CA PHE A 90 -21.33 -13.61 -26.37
C PHE A 90 -21.67 -12.26 -27.01
N LEU A 91 -22.93 -12.03 -27.39
CA LEU A 91 -23.38 -10.82 -28.10
C LEU A 91 -24.29 -9.95 -27.23
N SER A 92 -23.97 -9.85 -25.93
CA SER A 92 -24.70 -8.96 -25.04
C SER A 92 -24.61 -7.52 -25.54
N GLY A 93 -25.71 -6.78 -25.39
CA GLY A 93 -25.78 -5.38 -25.81
C GLY A 93 -25.07 -4.42 -24.86
N VAL A 94 -24.49 -4.93 -23.79
CA VAL A 94 -23.92 -4.15 -22.70
C VAL A 94 -22.63 -4.79 -22.23
N HIS A 95 -21.69 -3.96 -21.80
CA HIS A 95 -20.42 -4.39 -21.22
C HIS A 95 -20.09 -3.56 -19.97
N ILE A 96 -19.22 -4.08 -19.12
CA ILE A 96 -18.71 -3.41 -17.94
C ILE A 96 -17.42 -2.65 -18.24
N ASN A 97 -17.25 -1.46 -17.66
CA ASN A 97 -16.00 -0.74 -17.76
C ASN A 97 -15.51 -0.27 -16.40
N GLU A 98 -14.25 -0.57 -16.08
CA GLU A 98 -13.64 -0.37 -14.77
C GLU A 98 -12.39 0.52 -14.79
N TYR A 99 -12.03 1.11 -15.93
CA TYR A 99 -10.83 1.96 -16.05
C TYR A 99 -10.86 3.22 -15.17
N ARG A 100 -12.01 3.55 -14.56
CA ARG A 100 -12.18 4.69 -13.65
C ARG A 100 -12.03 4.32 -12.18
N GLY A 101 -11.87 3.03 -11.86
CA GLY A 101 -11.69 2.54 -10.49
C GLY A 101 -13.01 2.10 -9.86
N PHE A 102 -14.09 2.16 -10.64
CA PHE A 102 -15.41 1.68 -10.31
C PHE A 102 -16.07 1.09 -11.57
N THR A 103 -17.02 0.19 -11.36
CA THR A 103 -17.74 -0.47 -12.45
C THR A 103 -18.79 0.45 -13.06
N SER A 104 -18.71 0.68 -14.36
CA SER A 104 -19.67 1.47 -15.14
C SER A 104 -20.29 0.64 -16.27
N GLU A 105 -21.57 0.89 -16.53
CA GLU A 105 -22.29 0.26 -17.63
C GLU A 105 -21.98 0.97 -18.94
N VAL A 106 -21.64 0.20 -19.98
CA VAL A 106 -21.41 0.72 -21.33
C VAL A 106 -22.31 0.00 -22.32
N ALA A 107 -23.22 0.74 -22.95
CA ALA A 107 -24.05 0.22 -24.03
C ALA A 107 -23.20 0.00 -25.29
N LEU A 108 -23.32 -1.17 -25.90
CA LEU A 108 -22.60 -1.55 -27.11
C LEU A 108 -23.51 -1.46 -28.35
N ASN A 109 -23.02 -0.73 -29.36
CA ASN A 109 -23.55 -0.83 -30.72
C ASN A 109 -23.17 -2.18 -31.35
N TRP A 110 -23.73 -2.50 -32.52
CA TRP A 110 -23.49 -3.78 -33.19
C TRP A 110 -21.99 -4.11 -33.39
N TRP A 111 -21.20 -3.13 -33.81
CA TRP A 111 -19.74 -3.27 -33.94
C TRP A 111 -19.04 -3.52 -32.59
N GLY A 112 -19.46 -2.83 -31.54
CA GLY A 112 -18.96 -3.02 -30.18
C GLY A 112 -19.26 -4.41 -29.64
N ARG A 113 -20.42 -5.00 -29.98
CA ARG A 113 -20.75 -6.40 -29.62
C ARG A 113 -19.80 -7.39 -30.29
N LEU A 114 -19.50 -7.17 -31.58
CA LEU A 114 -18.53 -8.00 -32.30
C LEU A 114 -17.12 -7.87 -31.73
N ILE A 115 -16.65 -6.65 -31.44
CA ILE A 115 -15.34 -6.43 -30.81
C ILE A 115 -15.27 -7.10 -29.44
N SER A 116 -16.30 -6.92 -28.60
CA SER A 116 -16.42 -7.58 -27.30
C SER A 116 -16.32 -9.10 -27.40
N TRP A 117 -16.95 -9.68 -28.42
CA TRP A 117 -16.87 -11.10 -28.70
C TRP A 117 -15.44 -11.54 -29.10
N PHE A 118 -14.74 -10.80 -29.95
CA PHE A 118 -13.33 -11.07 -30.28
C PHE A 118 -12.39 -10.93 -29.08
N GLU A 119 -12.69 -10.03 -28.15
CA GLU A 119 -11.98 -9.87 -26.88
C GLU A 119 -12.37 -10.92 -25.83
N ASN A 120 -13.20 -11.92 -26.21
CA ASN A 120 -13.68 -13.00 -25.36
C ASN A 120 -14.42 -12.52 -24.10
N ARG A 121 -15.10 -11.36 -24.20
CA ARG A 121 -15.95 -10.79 -23.15
C ARG A 121 -17.38 -11.29 -23.34
N PHE A 122 -17.96 -11.87 -22.30
CA PHE A 122 -19.29 -12.47 -22.31
C PHE A 122 -20.06 -12.16 -21.03
N SER A 123 -21.38 -12.32 -21.09
CA SER A 123 -22.24 -12.37 -19.92
C SER A 123 -22.68 -13.81 -19.65
N GLU A 124 -23.06 -14.08 -18.41
CA GLU A 124 -23.62 -15.37 -17.98
C GLU A 124 -25.13 -15.22 -17.80
N GLN A 125 -25.90 -16.22 -18.26
CA GLN A 125 -27.34 -16.21 -18.20
C GLN A 125 -27.90 -17.46 -17.51
N TRP A 126 -28.88 -17.25 -16.64
CA TRP A 126 -29.66 -18.29 -15.97
C TRP A 126 -31.11 -18.20 -16.39
N LYS A 127 -31.74 -19.34 -16.65
CA LYS A 127 -33.16 -19.41 -17.05
C LYS A 127 -34.02 -19.65 -15.81
N ILE A 128 -35.04 -18.82 -15.60
CA ILE A 128 -35.96 -18.94 -14.45
C ILE A 128 -37.29 -19.55 -14.89
N THR A 129 -37.82 -19.14 -16.04
CA THR A 129 -39.08 -19.67 -16.57
C THR A 129 -39.01 -19.87 -18.08
N ASP A 130 -39.86 -20.76 -18.57
CA ASP A 130 -40.12 -20.90 -19.99
C ASP A 130 -41.03 -19.75 -20.46
N LEU A 131 -40.71 -19.19 -21.63
CA LEU A 131 -41.53 -18.15 -22.23
C LEU A 131 -42.86 -18.77 -22.68
N ASN A 132 -43.96 -18.30 -22.10
CA ASN A 132 -45.29 -18.72 -22.48
C ASN A 132 -45.88 -17.74 -23.50
N LEU A 133 -46.65 -18.25 -24.47
CA LEU A 133 -47.41 -17.44 -25.44
C LEU A 133 -48.58 -16.71 -24.74
N SER A 134 -48.27 -15.69 -23.93
CA SER A 134 -49.25 -14.86 -23.24
C SER A 134 -48.92 -13.38 -23.44
N LEU A 135 -49.93 -12.51 -23.44
CA LEU A 135 -49.76 -11.05 -23.50
C LEU A 135 -49.50 -10.42 -22.11
N ASN A 136 -49.07 -11.21 -21.12
CA ASN A 136 -48.77 -10.74 -19.78
C ASN A 136 -47.25 -10.59 -19.56
N TYR A 137 -46.87 -9.78 -18.57
CA TYR A 137 -45.49 -9.66 -18.11
C TYR A 137 -44.93 -11.02 -17.70
N GLN A 138 -43.69 -11.33 -18.11
CA GLN A 138 -42.98 -12.55 -17.74
C GLN A 138 -41.50 -12.27 -17.46
N LEU A 139 -40.95 -12.95 -16.45
CA LEU A 139 -39.52 -12.94 -16.12
C LEU A 139 -38.90 -14.30 -16.49
N THR A 140 -38.12 -14.33 -17.57
CA THR A 140 -37.61 -15.57 -18.18
C THR A 140 -36.19 -15.93 -17.75
N GLY A 141 -35.39 -14.95 -17.33
CA GLY A 141 -34.01 -15.23 -16.92
C GLY A 141 -33.28 -14.05 -16.29
N ILE A 142 -32.10 -14.36 -15.78
CA ILE A 142 -31.15 -13.42 -15.19
C ILE A 142 -29.92 -13.39 -16.09
N GLU A 143 -29.42 -12.21 -16.40
CA GLU A 143 -28.14 -12.03 -17.09
C GLU A 143 -27.19 -11.27 -16.16
N ILE A 144 -25.99 -11.79 -15.94
CA ILE A 144 -24.95 -11.13 -15.14
C ILE A 144 -23.70 -10.96 -16.00
N CYS A 145 -23.21 -9.73 -16.08
CA CYS A 145 -21.87 -9.42 -16.57
C CYS A 145 -20.97 -9.22 -15.35
N HIS A 146 -19.84 -9.89 -15.30
CA HIS A 146 -18.91 -9.83 -14.16
C HIS A 146 -17.76 -8.87 -14.44
N GLY A 147 -17.48 -7.99 -13.47
CA GLY A 147 -16.29 -7.15 -13.40
C GLY A 147 -15.49 -7.44 -12.13
N GLN A 148 -14.30 -6.83 -12.02
CA GLN A 148 -13.44 -6.92 -10.85
C GLN A 148 -13.99 -6.10 -9.68
N GLN A 149 -14.58 -4.93 -9.94
CA GLN A 149 -15.09 -3.98 -8.94
C GLN A 149 -16.61 -4.08 -8.76
N GLY A 150 -17.30 -4.92 -9.54
CA GLY A 150 -18.75 -5.06 -9.48
C GLY A 150 -19.34 -6.00 -10.51
N SER A 151 -20.59 -6.42 -10.32
CA SER A 151 -21.35 -7.20 -11.30
C SER A 151 -22.59 -6.43 -11.76
N LEU A 152 -22.81 -6.43 -13.07
CA LEU A 152 -23.97 -5.80 -13.70
C LEU A 152 -25.05 -6.86 -13.95
N ILE A 153 -26.21 -6.68 -13.32
CA ILE A 153 -27.31 -7.63 -13.31
C ILE A 153 -28.45 -7.07 -14.14
N GLY A 154 -28.91 -7.84 -15.13
CA GLY A 154 -30.10 -7.57 -15.90
C GLY A 154 -31.08 -8.75 -15.83
N PHE A 155 -32.33 -8.47 -16.21
CA PHE A 155 -33.40 -9.45 -16.23
C PHE A 155 -34.00 -9.55 -17.62
N ASN A 156 -34.09 -10.77 -18.13
CA ASN A 156 -34.70 -11.08 -19.42
C ASN A 156 -36.22 -11.14 -19.24
N GLN A 157 -36.89 -10.08 -19.65
CA GLN A 157 -38.31 -9.84 -19.37
C GLN A 157 -39.10 -9.64 -20.66
N PHE A 158 -40.33 -10.15 -20.68
CA PHE A 158 -41.32 -9.87 -21.72
C PHE A 158 -42.33 -8.85 -21.19
N LEU A 159 -42.66 -7.82 -21.99
CA LEU A 159 -43.58 -6.73 -21.63
C LEU A 159 -43.19 -5.99 -20.32
N ALA A 160 -41.88 -5.76 -20.12
CA ALA A 160 -41.39 -4.94 -19.01
C ALA A 160 -41.91 -3.48 -19.12
N PRO A 161 -42.14 -2.80 -17.99
CA PRO A 161 -42.46 -1.37 -18.02
C PRO A 161 -41.33 -0.57 -18.68
N ARG A 162 -41.69 0.32 -19.60
CA ARG A 162 -40.71 1.16 -20.32
C ARG A 162 -39.90 2.04 -19.36
N THR A 163 -38.64 2.20 -19.71
CA THR A 163 -37.65 3.10 -19.08
C THR A 163 -38.19 4.51 -18.83
N GLY A 164 -37.82 5.07 -17.67
CA GLY A 164 -38.09 6.47 -17.28
C GLY A 164 -39.57 6.85 -17.06
N THR A 165 -40.50 5.89 -17.04
CA THR A 165 -41.91 6.12 -16.62
C THR A 165 -42.05 6.50 -15.14
N LYS A 166 -41.07 6.16 -14.30
CA LYS A 166 -41.08 6.42 -12.84
C LYS A 166 -40.81 7.89 -12.49
N TYR A 167 -40.00 8.55 -13.30
CA TYR A 167 -39.51 9.90 -13.07
C TYR A 167 -39.82 10.80 -14.27
N LYS A 168 -41.08 10.78 -14.73
CA LYS A 168 -41.54 11.63 -15.82
C LYS A 168 -42.45 12.74 -15.29
N ALA A 169 -42.03 14.00 -15.44
CA ALA A 169 -42.89 15.13 -15.11
C ALA A 169 -44.04 15.26 -16.14
N ALA A 170 -45.20 15.73 -15.70
CA ALA A 170 -46.38 15.89 -16.57
C ALA A 170 -46.13 16.82 -17.77
N ASN A 171 -45.19 17.76 -17.65
CA ASN A 171 -44.84 18.76 -18.67
C ASN A 171 -43.37 18.65 -19.12
N ASP A 172 -42.75 17.46 -19.03
CA ASP A 172 -41.35 17.26 -19.43
C ASP A 172 -41.16 17.43 -20.96
N PRO A 173 -40.41 18.44 -21.45
CA PRO A 173 -40.18 18.66 -22.88
C PRO A 173 -39.13 17.71 -23.48
N GLN A 174 -38.46 16.87 -22.68
CA GLN A 174 -37.46 15.93 -23.18
C GLN A 174 -38.11 14.82 -24.03
N GLN A 175 -37.59 14.60 -25.24
CA GLN A 175 -38.08 13.55 -26.15
C GLN A 175 -37.76 12.13 -25.64
N GLU A 176 -36.67 11.95 -24.88
CA GLU A 176 -36.27 10.68 -24.28
C GLU A 176 -36.40 10.75 -22.75
N PRO A 177 -37.04 9.75 -22.10
CA PRO A 177 -37.24 9.76 -20.66
C PRO A 177 -35.93 9.47 -19.92
N MET A 178 -35.76 10.06 -18.73
CA MET A 178 -34.55 9.88 -17.92
C MET A 178 -34.42 8.42 -17.44
N GLY A 179 -33.35 7.74 -17.82
CA GLY A 179 -33.03 6.43 -17.26
C GLY A 179 -32.50 6.51 -15.81
N ASN A 180 -32.45 5.39 -15.12
CA ASN A 180 -31.83 5.27 -13.80
C ASN A 180 -30.60 4.38 -13.84
N THR A 181 -29.47 4.93 -13.39
CA THR A 181 -28.33 4.12 -12.97
C THR A 181 -28.57 3.63 -11.56
N LYS A 182 -28.72 2.32 -11.37
CA LYS A 182 -28.98 1.70 -10.07
C LYS A 182 -27.72 1.02 -9.56
N ARG A 183 -27.33 1.34 -8.33
CA ARG A 183 -26.13 0.79 -7.69
C ARG A 183 -26.46 0.34 -6.28
N VAL A 184 -26.00 -0.85 -5.92
CA VAL A 184 -26.11 -1.43 -4.59
C VAL A 184 -24.70 -1.55 -4.03
N PHE A 185 -24.37 -0.76 -3.01
CA PHE A 185 -23.10 -0.91 -2.32
C PHE A 185 -23.17 -2.08 -1.34
N ILE A 186 -22.20 -2.99 -1.45
CA ILE A 186 -22.10 -4.20 -0.64
C ILE A 186 -20.89 -4.04 0.30
N THR A 187 -21.14 -4.15 1.60
CA THR A 187 -20.11 -4.03 2.64
C THR A 187 -19.78 -5.39 3.23
N ASN A 188 -18.64 -5.51 3.91
CA ASN A 188 -18.26 -6.75 4.60
C ASN A 188 -19.35 -7.20 5.59
N ALA A 189 -19.92 -6.26 6.36
CA ALA A 189 -20.99 -6.54 7.32
C ALA A 189 -22.27 -7.04 6.64
N LEU A 190 -22.60 -6.51 5.46
CA LEU A 190 -23.74 -7.00 4.68
C LEU A 190 -23.53 -8.45 4.23
N VAL A 191 -22.32 -8.81 3.79
CA VAL A 191 -22.01 -10.19 3.41
C VAL A 191 -22.23 -11.15 4.58
N ASP A 192 -21.78 -10.76 5.78
CA ASP A 192 -22.01 -11.55 6.99
C ASP A 192 -23.49 -11.69 7.33
N GLN A 193 -24.27 -10.62 7.17
CA GLN A 193 -25.72 -10.67 7.34
C GLN A 193 -26.39 -11.61 6.32
N LEU A 194 -26.01 -11.51 5.04
CA LEU A 194 -26.56 -12.35 3.96
C LEU A 194 -26.28 -13.83 4.19
N MET A 195 -25.08 -14.18 4.67
CA MET A 195 -24.69 -15.57 4.94
C MET A 195 -25.46 -16.19 6.10
N ASN A 196 -25.84 -15.38 7.09
CA ASN A 196 -26.59 -15.83 8.26
C ASN A 196 -28.12 -15.80 8.06
N THR A 197 -28.60 -15.29 6.92
CA THR A 197 -30.04 -15.16 6.66
C THR A 197 -30.57 -16.39 5.93
N ASP A 198 -31.57 -17.06 6.52
CA ASP A 198 -32.29 -18.13 5.84
C ASP A 198 -33.26 -17.57 4.79
N LEU A 199 -32.98 -17.88 3.52
CA LEU A 199 -33.80 -17.46 2.37
C LEU A 199 -35.25 -17.93 2.47
N LYS A 200 -35.55 -19.03 3.18
CA LYS A 200 -36.92 -19.56 3.27
C LYS A 200 -37.82 -18.75 4.19
N ASN A 201 -37.25 -18.06 5.17
CA ASN A 201 -38.02 -17.31 6.18
C ASN A 201 -38.38 -15.88 5.72
N ILE A 202 -37.95 -15.48 4.52
CA ILE A 202 -38.19 -14.14 3.98
C ILE A 202 -39.49 -14.13 3.17
N ASN A 203 -40.39 -13.20 3.52
CA ASN A 203 -41.57 -12.92 2.72
C ASN A 203 -41.21 -12.00 1.54
N TYR A 204 -40.81 -12.60 0.41
CA TYR A 204 -40.42 -11.86 -0.79
C TYR A 204 -41.55 -11.07 -1.43
N GLU A 205 -42.80 -11.51 -1.30
CA GLU A 205 -43.95 -10.75 -1.79
C GLU A 205 -44.03 -9.39 -1.08
N SER A 206 -43.93 -9.40 0.25
CA SER A 206 -43.89 -8.18 1.06
C SER A 206 -42.70 -7.31 0.67
N VAL A 207 -41.50 -7.89 0.54
CA VAL A 207 -40.27 -7.17 0.16
C VAL A 207 -40.40 -6.46 -1.19
N CYS A 208 -40.95 -7.13 -2.21
CA CYS A 208 -41.10 -6.54 -3.54
C CYS A 208 -42.23 -5.50 -3.62
N LYS A 209 -43.27 -5.61 -2.78
CA LYS A 209 -44.39 -4.66 -2.74
C LYS A 209 -44.14 -3.47 -1.82
N SER A 210 -43.24 -3.58 -0.84
CA SER A 210 -42.85 -2.46 0.01
C SER A 210 -41.83 -1.55 -0.69
N PRO A 211 -41.76 -0.26 -0.31
CA PRO A 211 -40.61 0.58 -0.62
C PRO A 211 -39.31 -0.01 -0.05
N HIS A 212 -38.17 0.43 -0.57
CA HIS A 212 -36.88 0.04 -0.03
C HIS A 212 -36.75 0.50 1.45
N PRO A 213 -36.18 -0.29 2.39
CA PRO A 213 -36.09 0.10 3.80
C PRO A 213 -35.38 1.43 4.04
N GLN A 214 -34.35 1.70 3.22
CA GLN A 214 -33.56 2.94 3.23
C GLN A 214 -34.12 4.03 2.29
N SER A 215 -35.38 3.93 1.86
CA SER A 215 -36.01 4.96 1.02
C SER A 215 -36.33 6.23 1.82
N ILE A 216 -36.45 7.35 1.12
CA ILE A 216 -36.74 8.65 1.71
C ILE A 216 -38.01 9.25 1.09
N GLU A 217 -38.65 10.14 1.83
CA GLU A 217 -39.72 10.97 1.28
C GLU A 217 -39.13 12.06 0.38
N VAL A 218 -39.58 12.11 -0.88
CA VAL A 218 -39.17 13.13 -1.84
C VAL A 218 -40.23 14.22 -1.89
N THR A 219 -39.94 15.38 -1.29
CA THR A 219 -40.88 16.50 -1.20
C THR A 219 -40.94 17.33 -2.49
N ASN A 220 -39.81 17.50 -3.19
CA ASN A 220 -39.70 18.27 -4.42
C ASN A 220 -39.16 17.42 -5.58
N LEU A 221 -40.08 16.92 -6.41
CA LEU A 221 -39.73 16.13 -7.59
C LEU A 221 -38.88 16.92 -8.59
N GLY A 222 -39.13 18.21 -8.79
CA GLY A 222 -38.38 19.04 -9.74
C GLY A 222 -36.88 19.11 -9.43
N VAL A 223 -36.53 19.39 -8.16
CA VAL A 223 -35.15 19.39 -7.69
C VAL A 223 -34.53 18.01 -7.82
N ARG A 224 -35.27 16.96 -7.43
CA ARG A 224 -34.84 15.56 -7.57
C ARG A 224 -34.49 15.22 -9.03
N HIS A 225 -35.31 15.63 -10.00
CA HIS A 225 -35.03 15.41 -11.41
C HIS A 225 -33.74 16.12 -11.86
N GLN A 226 -33.54 17.36 -11.43
CA GLN A 226 -32.34 18.11 -11.79
C GLN A 226 -31.07 17.43 -11.25
N GLU A 227 -31.05 17.01 -9.99
CA GLU A 227 -29.90 16.29 -9.40
C GLU A 227 -29.60 14.97 -10.11
N MET A 228 -30.65 14.20 -10.45
CA MET A 228 -30.50 12.96 -11.20
C MET A 228 -29.95 13.21 -12.61
N HIS A 229 -30.36 14.31 -13.25
CA HIS A 229 -29.86 14.71 -14.57
C HIS A 229 -28.39 15.14 -14.50
N ASP A 230 -28.04 16.01 -13.55
CA ASP A 230 -26.69 16.52 -13.33
C ASP A 230 -25.71 15.37 -13.06
N TYR A 231 -26.10 14.41 -12.20
CA TYR A 231 -25.31 13.20 -11.96
C TYR A 231 -25.01 12.43 -13.25
N ARG A 232 -26.02 12.23 -14.11
CA ARG A 232 -25.84 11.51 -15.38
C ARG A 232 -24.94 12.27 -16.35
N ILE A 233 -25.03 13.60 -16.40
CA ILE A 233 -24.11 14.43 -17.20
C ILE A 233 -22.68 14.27 -16.71
N ILE A 234 -22.45 14.45 -15.40
CA ILE A 234 -21.13 14.35 -14.77
C ILE A 234 -20.50 12.97 -15.04
N GLN A 235 -21.30 11.90 -14.89
CA GLN A 235 -20.83 10.54 -15.11
C GLN A 235 -20.73 10.14 -16.58
N ARG A 236 -21.16 11.01 -17.51
CA ARG A 236 -21.26 10.75 -18.96
C ARG A 236 -22.19 9.56 -19.30
N PHE A 237 -23.28 9.40 -18.54
CA PHE A 237 -24.34 8.43 -18.80
C PHE A 237 -25.44 8.96 -19.74
N SER A 238 -25.32 10.19 -20.22
CA SER A 238 -26.15 10.71 -21.31
C SER A 238 -25.65 10.17 -22.66
N GLY A 239 -26.58 9.71 -23.50
CA GLY A 239 -26.23 9.27 -24.85
C GLY A 239 -25.53 10.40 -25.62
N HIS A 240 -24.46 10.08 -26.34
CA HIS A 240 -23.85 11.07 -27.22
C HIS A 240 -24.87 11.54 -28.25
N LYS A 241 -24.99 12.87 -28.42
CA LYS A 241 -25.82 13.43 -29.49
C LYS A 241 -25.40 12.78 -30.83
N PRO A 242 -26.34 12.45 -31.72
CA PRO A 242 -26.03 11.88 -33.03
C PRO A 242 -24.91 12.65 -33.74
N TRP A 243 -24.09 11.94 -34.52
CA TRP A 243 -22.88 12.51 -35.13
C TRP A 243 -23.16 13.77 -35.96
N TYR A 244 -24.31 13.83 -36.65
CA TYR A 244 -24.72 14.98 -37.45
C TYR A 244 -25.05 16.21 -36.60
N ILE A 245 -25.57 16.04 -35.37
CA ILE A 245 -25.82 17.13 -34.42
C ILE A 245 -24.50 17.64 -33.85
N ARG A 246 -23.57 16.72 -33.54
CA ARG A 246 -22.22 17.09 -33.07
C ARG A 246 -21.44 17.84 -34.15
N PHE A 247 -21.51 17.36 -35.39
CA PHE A 247 -20.93 18.00 -36.56
C PHE A 247 -21.57 19.37 -36.82
N TRP A 248 -22.90 19.50 -36.76
CA TRP A 248 -23.57 20.79 -36.90
C TRP A 248 -23.26 21.76 -35.77
N LYS A 249 -23.15 21.30 -34.51
CA LYS A 249 -22.70 22.14 -33.38
C LYS A 249 -21.25 22.61 -33.58
N TRP A 250 -20.36 21.72 -34.04
CA TRP A 250 -18.98 22.07 -34.36
C TRP A 250 -18.93 23.09 -35.51
N CYS A 251 -19.66 22.88 -36.60
CA CYS A 251 -19.77 23.86 -37.69
C CYS A 251 -20.37 25.20 -37.20
N ALA A 252 -21.43 25.16 -36.38
CA ALA A 252 -22.05 26.36 -35.83
C ALA A 252 -21.10 27.13 -34.89
N SER A 253 -20.24 26.43 -34.13
CA SER A 253 -19.24 27.04 -33.25
C SER A 253 -18.17 27.84 -33.99
N LEU A 254 -18.00 27.61 -35.30
CA LEU A 254 -17.10 28.40 -36.15
C LEU A 254 -17.69 29.75 -36.56
N PHE A 255 -19.01 29.94 -36.42
CA PHE A 255 -19.75 31.12 -36.89
C PHE A 255 -20.52 31.84 -35.77
N VAL A 256 -20.64 31.22 -34.61
CA VAL A 256 -21.34 31.77 -33.43
C VAL A 256 -20.45 31.49 -32.22
N ASN A 257 -20.01 32.55 -31.52
CA ASN A 257 -19.51 32.41 -30.15
C ASN A 257 -20.67 31.97 -29.28
N GLN A 258 -20.85 30.66 -29.14
CA GLN A 258 -21.76 30.10 -28.16
C GLN A 258 -21.05 30.10 -26.80
N ASP A 259 -21.14 31.23 -26.09
CA ASP A 259 -20.98 31.25 -24.64
C ASP A 259 -22.23 30.64 -23.98
N GLU A 260 -22.53 29.38 -24.28
CA GLU A 260 -23.52 28.59 -23.54
C GLU A 260 -23.08 27.11 -23.52
N GLU A 261 -22.58 26.66 -22.37
CA GLU A 261 -23.17 25.57 -21.57
C GLU A 261 -22.14 24.95 -20.61
N LEU A 262 -22.17 25.40 -19.35
CA LEU A 262 -22.28 24.58 -18.14
C LEU A 262 -22.30 25.50 -16.90
N LEU A 263 -23.10 26.56 -16.96
CA LEU A 263 -23.55 27.18 -15.72
C LEU A 263 -24.56 26.23 -15.10
N VAL A 264 -24.09 25.37 -14.20
CA VAL A 264 -24.95 24.77 -13.18
C VAL A 264 -25.67 25.96 -12.52
N LYS A 265 -26.90 26.23 -12.96
CA LYS A 265 -27.81 27.11 -12.23
C LYS A 265 -28.10 26.36 -10.94
N LYS A 266 -27.21 26.49 -9.95
CA LYS A 266 -27.55 26.24 -8.55
C LYS A 266 -28.81 27.06 -8.32
N ALA A 267 -29.90 26.38 -7.97
CA ALA A 267 -31.10 27.05 -7.54
C ALA A 267 -30.68 28.06 -6.47
N THR A 268 -30.84 29.35 -6.77
CA THR A 268 -30.56 30.46 -5.87
C THR A 268 -31.67 30.49 -4.83
N VAL A 269 -31.67 29.50 -3.92
CA VAL A 269 -32.25 29.69 -2.60
C VAL A 269 -31.21 30.49 -1.84
N ALA A 270 -31.56 31.71 -1.43
CA ALA A 270 -30.71 32.49 -0.54
C ALA A 270 -30.37 31.60 0.67
N PRO A 271 -29.09 31.36 0.97
CA PRO A 271 -28.73 30.44 2.04
C PRO A 271 -29.28 31.01 3.35
N SER A 272 -30.32 30.38 3.89
CA SER A 272 -30.55 30.49 5.33
C SER A 272 -29.28 29.98 6.02
N ALA A 273 -28.88 30.64 7.09
CA ALA A 273 -27.79 30.12 7.91
C ALA A 273 -28.21 28.72 8.38
N PRO A 274 -27.41 27.67 8.11
CA PRO A 274 -27.78 26.32 8.50
C PRO A 274 -27.82 26.21 10.03
N GLU A 275 -28.89 25.62 10.57
CA GLU A 275 -29.06 25.38 12.00
C GLU A 275 -28.14 24.24 12.45
N LEU A 276 -27.41 24.43 13.55
CA LEU A 276 -26.57 23.38 14.13
C LEU A 276 -27.43 22.43 14.95
N LEU A 277 -27.50 21.16 14.53
CA LEU A 277 -28.26 20.11 15.23
C LEU A 277 -27.42 19.34 16.24
N TYR A 278 -26.14 19.13 15.95
CA TYR A 278 -25.22 18.35 16.79
C TYR A 278 -23.78 18.80 16.60
N GLU A 279 -23.03 18.86 17.68
CA GLU A 279 -21.59 19.13 17.66
C GLU A 279 -20.87 18.30 18.73
N ASN A 280 -19.72 17.76 18.36
CA ASN A 280 -18.69 17.31 19.29
C ASN A 280 -17.30 17.76 18.77
N GLU A 281 -16.22 17.25 19.36
CA GLU A 281 -14.86 17.65 18.97
C GLU A 281 -14.51 17.36 17.50
N THR A 282 -15.08 16.29 16.92
CA THR A 282 -14.71 15.80 15.59
C THR A 282 -15.79 16.04 14.54
N ILE A 283 -17.07 16.09 14.89
CA ILE A 283 -18.19 16.18 13.94
C ILE A 283 -19.14 17.31 14.27
N ARG A 284 -19.73 17.88 13.22
CA ARG A 284 -20.83 18.84 13.27
C ARG A 284 -21.89 18.45 12.26
N ILE A 285 -23.15 18.43 12.70
CA ILE A 285 -24.31 18.14 11.87
C ILE A 285 -25.16 19.39 11.82
N TYR A 286 -25.42 19.87 10.61
CA TYR A 286 -26.26 21.02 10.36
C TYR A 286 -27.47 20.66 9.52
N GLN A 287 -28.56 21.42 9.67
CA GLN A 287 -29.75 21.33 8.82
C GLN A 287 -30.08 22.67 8.20
N ARG A 288 -30.44 22.68 6.91
CA ARG A 288 -30.84 23.89 6.19
C ARG A 288 -32.36 24.00 6.11
N GLU A 289 -32.89 25.19 6.38
CA GLU A 289 -34.30 25.51 6.16
C GLU A 289 -34.47 26.33 4.87
N PRO A 290 -35.43 26.07 3.98
CA PRO A 290 -36.55 25.12 4.12
C PRO A 290 -36.31 23.75 3.46
N THR A 291 -35.12 23.45 2.94
CA THR A 291 -34.87 22.22 2.17
C THR A 291 -34.76 20.97 3.04
N HIS A 292 -34.55 21.13 4.34
CA HIS A 292 -34.23 20.09 5.32
C HIS A 292 -32.98 19.26 4.96
N GLU A 293 -32.15 19.76 4.05
CA GLU A 293 -30.86 19.18 3.69
C GLU A 293 -29.95 19.15 4.92
N VAL A 294 -29.30 18.02 5.15
CA VAL A 294 -28.39 17.81 6.29
C VAL A 294 -26.95 17.83 5.80
N LEU A 295 -26.15 18.74 6.33
CA LEU A 295 -24.71 18.82 6.08
C LEU A 295 -23.97 18.24 7.27
N VAL A 296 -23.22 17.16 7.05
CA VAL A 296 -22.32 16.60 8.05
C VAL A 296 -20.91 17.06 7.72
N LYS A 297 -20.23 17.68 8.68
CA LYS A 297 -18.80 18.00 8.62
C LYS A 297 -18.07 17.20 9.68
N GLU A 298 -17.04 16.47 9.30
CA GLU A 298 -16.24 15.63 10.20
C GLU A 298 -14.75 15.89 9.99
N LYS A 299 -13.99 16.05 11.07
CA LYS A 299 -12.53 16.18 11.04
C LYS A 299 -11.93 14.93 10.42
N ARG A 300 -11.04 15.13 9.45
CA ARG A 300 -10.26 14.02 8.90
C ARG A 300 -9.37 13.43 10.00
N PRO A 301 -9.30 12.09 10.12
CA PRO A 301 -8.44 11.49 11.12
C PRO A 301 -6.96 11.74 10.82
N GLU A 302 -6.14 11.73 11.86
CA GLU A 302 -4.68 11.90 11.72
C GLU A 302 -4.06 10.76 10.90
N ILE A 303 -2.99 11.11 10.18
CA ILE A 303 -2.22 10.16 9.39
C ILE A 303 -1.52 9.19 10.33
N ASN A 304 -1.82 7.91 10.18
CA ASN A 304 -1.28 6.85 11.03
C ASN A 304 -0.58 5.74 10.24
N ASN A 305 -0.89 5.63 8.94
CA ASN A 305 -0.37 4.60 8.05
C ASN A 305 0.42 5.25 6.91
N LEU A 306 1.70 4.92 6.77
CA LEU A 306 2.56 5.40 5.69
C LEU A 306 2.80 4.27 4.68
N VAL A 307 2.50 4.51 3.42
CA VAL A 307 2.71 3.57 2.32
C VAL A 307 3.76 4.14 1.38
N LEU A 308 4.85 3.40 1.16
CA LEU A 308 6.00 3.85 0.38
C LEU A 308 6.18 2.99 -0.86
N CYS A 309 6.15 3.61 -2.04
CA CYS A 309 6.37 2.89 -3.29
C CYS A 309 7.84 2.46 -3.48
N GLY A 310 8.04 1.45 -4.32
CA GLY A 310 9.37 1.06 -4.81
C GLY A 310 9.94 2.05 -5.83
N GLY A 311 11.26 1.97 -6.04
CA GLY A 311 11.95 2.84 -7.01
C GLY A 311 13.48 2.82 -6.99
N GLY A 312 14.12 1.79 -6.40
CA GLY A 312 15.58 1.67 -6.34
C GLY A 312 16.26 2.91 -5.74
N GLY A 313 17.18 3.54 -6.49
CA GLY A 313 17.89 4.76 -6.10
C GLY A 313 16.99 5.98 -5.81
N LYS A 314 15.72 5.97 -6.22
CA LYS A 314 14.74 7.01 -5.88
C LYS A 314 14.39 7.05 -4.40
N ILE A 315 14.82 6.06 -3.60
CA ILE A 315 14.61 5.97 -2.15
C ILE A 315 14.97 7.26 -1.40
N PHE A 316 15.94 8.04 -1.89
CA PHE A 316 16.35 9.30 -1.28
C PHE A 316 15.21 10.34 -1.22
N ALA A 317 14.24 10.31 -2.14
CA ALA A 317 13.07 11.19 -2.07
C ALA A 317 12.20 10.89 -0.83
N HIS A 318 12.10 9.61 -0.44
CA HIS A 318 11.35 9.23 0.75
C HIS A 318 11.96 9.81 2.03
N ILE A 319 13.28 10.03 2.07
CA ILE A 319 13.98 10.66 3.22
C ILE A 319 13.45 12.09 3.42
N GLY A 320 13.34 12.86 2.34
CA GLY A 320 12.79 14.21 2.38
C GLY A 320 11.36 14.23 2.90
N VAL A 321 10.51 13.30 2.43
CA VAL A 321 9.14 13.15 2.92
C VAL A 321 9.12 12.82 4.41
N TRP A 322 9.93 11.85 4.85
CA TRP A 322 10.02 11.45 6.25
C TRP A 322 10.50 12.61 7.14
N LYS A 323 11.47 13.39 6.67
CA LYS A 323 11.97 14.60 7.35
C LYS A 323 10.86 15.61 7.58
N ALA A 324 10.11 15.96 6.53
CA ALA A 324 9.01 16.92 6.63
C ALA A 324 7.91 16.45 7.60
N LEU A 325 7.55 15.16 7.57
CA LEU A 325 6.57 14.59 8.50
C LEU A 325 7.05 14.65 9.96
N CYS A 326 8.31 14.26 10.21
CA CYS A 326 8.90 14.29 11.55
C CYS A 326 8.99 15.71 12.13
N GLU A 327 9.43 16.69 11.33
CA GLU A 327 9.47 18.11 11.72
C GLU A 327 8.08 18.68 11.99
N ALA A 328 7.06 18.16 11.31
CA ALA A 328 5.67 18.50 11.56
C ALA A 328 5.05 17.78 12.78
N ASN A 329 5.82 16.91 13.45
CA ASN A 329 5.39 16.00 14.50
C ASN A 329 4.26 15.04 14.09
N ILE A 330 4.19 14.71 12.80
CA ILE A 330 3.29 13.70 12.24
C ILE A 330 4.08 12.39 12.20
N ARG A 331 3.75 11.48 13.12
CA ARG A 331 4.49 10.23 13.33
C ARG A 331 3.61 9.01 13.05
N PRO A 332 3.49 8.58 11.79
CA PRO A 332 2.89 7.30 11.45
C PRO A 332 3.51 6.17 12.27
N VAL A 333 2.70 5.19 12.68
CA VAL A 333 3.16 4.01 13.44
C VAL A 333 3.03 2.72 12.64
N ASN A 334 2.31 2.75 11.52
CA ASN A 334 2.13 1.62 10.64
C ASN A 334 2.77 1.93 9.29
N PHE A 335 3.58 1.00 8.79
CA PHE A 335 4.35 1.18 7.56
C PHE A 335 4.09 0.03 6.60
N ALA A 336 3.89 0.35 5.33
CA ALA A 336 3.84 -0.64 4.26
C ALA A 336 4.71 -0.20 3.09
N GLY A 337 5.46 -1.14 2.52
CA GLY A 337 6.37 -0.80 1.43
C GLY A 337 6.67 -1.97 0.51
N SER A 338 7.08 -1.60 -0.70
CA SER A 338 7.47 -2.50 -1.78
C SER A 338 8.85 -2.10 -2.29
N SER A 339 9.74 -3.07 -2.55
CA SER A 339 11.10 -2.81 -3.04
C SER A 339 11.88 -1.83 -2.14
N ALA A 340 12.48 -0.78 -2.71
CA ALA A 340 13.12 0.31 -1.97
C ALA A 340 12.19 0.97 -0.93
N GLY A 341 10.88 1.00 -1.17
CA GLY A 341 9.88 1.44 -0.21
C GLY A 341 9.76 0.52 1.01
N ALA A 342 10.03 -0.79 0.87
CA ALA A 342 10.08 -1.72 2.01
C ALA A 342 11.31 -1.48 2.89
N ILE A 343 12.45 -1.13 2.28
CA ILE A 343 13.67 -0.72 3.01
C ILE A 343 13.38 0.54 3.82
N MET A 344 12.83 1.57 3.18
CA MET A 344 12.47 2.80 3.88
C MET A 344 11.42 2.56 4.98
N SER A 345 10.40 1.73 4.71
CA SER A 345 9.38 1.35 5.69
C SER A 345 9.98 0.67 6.91
N LEU A 346 10.96 -0.22 6.73
CA LEU A 346 11.69 -0.86 7.82
C LEU A 346 12.44 0.18 8.66
N LEU A 347 13.17 1.10 8.03
CA LEU A 347 13.95 2.10 8.75
C LEU A 347 13.05 3.07 9.55
N CYS A 348 11.95 3.55 8.95
CA CYS A 348 10.96 4.34 9.68
C CYS A 348 10.30 3.53 10.80
N TYR A 349 9.94 2.26 10.53
CA TYR A 349 9.37 1.36 11.53
C TYR A 349 10.31 1.12 12.72
N LEU A 350 11.62 1.09 12.51
CA LEU A 350 12.61 0.96 13.58
C LEU A 350 12.83 2.27 14.37
N GLY A 351 12.20 3.38 13.95
CA GLY A 351 12.31 4.68 14.61
C GLY A 351 13.59 5.43 14.26
N TYR A 352 14.16 5.23 13.07
CA TYR A 352 15.28 6.04 12.59
C TYR A 352 14.85 7.46 12.21
N SER A 353 15.69 8.46 12.53
CA SER A 353 15.51 9.83 12.05
C SER A 353 15.87 9.95 10.56
N ALA A 354 15.40 11.01 9.88
CA ALA A 354 15.75 11.23 8.48
C ALA A 354 17.27 11.34 8.25
N ASP A 355 17.98 12.02 9.15
CA ASP A 355 19.43 12.18 9.06
C ASP A 355 20.15 10.83 9.32
N GLU A 356 19.68 10.02 10.28
CA GLU A 356 20.24 8.67 10.50
C GLU A 356 20.02 7.76 9.28
N ILE A 357 18.85 7.86 8.62
CA ILE A 357 18.55 7.11 7.40
C ILE A 357 19.47 7.55 6.26
N GLU A 358 19.64 8.86 6.08
CA GLU A 358 20.52 9.42 5.06
C GLU A 358 21.96 8.93 5.25
N ASP A 359 22.48 9.02 6.47
CA ASP A 359 23.82 8.55 6.82
C ASP A 359 23.98 7.05 6.57
N LEU A 360 22.99 6.25 6.91
CA LEU A 360 23.02 4.81 6.68
C LEU A 360 23.04 4.49 5.17
N LEU A 361 22.17 5.13 4.39
CA LEU A 361 22.07 4.92 2.94
C LEU A 361 23.26 5.51 2.16
N ARG A 362 23.91 6.58 2.66
CA ARG A 362 25.16 7.14 2.09
C ARG A 362 26.26 6.09 1.96
N HIS A 363 26.30 5.12 2.87
CA HIS A 363 27.30 4.05 2.87
C HIS A 363 26.89 2.82 2.06
N PHE A 364 25.60 2.68 1.73
CA PHE A 364 25.04 1.55 0.98
C PHE A 364 25.13 1.78 -0.53
N ARG A 365 26.37 1.90 -1.03
CA ARG A 365 26.65 2.09 -2.45
C ARG A 365 26.37 0.82 -3.25
N GLN A 366 26.05 0.97 -4.53
CA GLN A 366 25.80 -0.15 -5.45
C GLN A 366 26.93 -1.17 -5.47
N GLU A 367 28.18 -0.70 -5.45
CA GLU A 367 29.40 -1.53 -5.41
C GLU A 367 29.52 -2.41 -4.15
N HIS A 368 28.78 -2.09 -3.08
CA HIS A 368 28.74 -2.89 -1.85
C HIS A 368 27.55 -3.84 -1.81
N LEU A 369 26.53 -3.59 -2.63
CA LEU A 369 25.27 -4.35 -2.62
C LEU A 369 25.16 -5.35 -3.78
N VAL A 370 25.83 -5.07 -4.91
CA VAL A 370 25.73 -5.85 -6.15
C VAL A 370 27.10 -6.46 -6.50
N PHE A 371 27.19 -7.79 -6.39
CA PHE A 371 28.31 -8.59 -6.90
C PHE A 371 27.96 -9.28 -8.22
N TYR A 372 28.69 -9.01 -9.30
CA TYR A 372 28.46 -9.64 -10.59
C TYR A 372 29.18 -10.99 -10.71
N ASP A 373 28.50 -12.07 -10.34
CA ASP A 373 28.94 -13.44 -10.65
C ASP A 373 28.07 -14.00 -11.78
N ILE A 374 28.52 -13.78 -13.03
CA ILE A 374 27.78 -14.17 -14.23
C ILE A 374 27.84 -15.70 -14.35
N ASP A 375 26.86 -16.35 -13.74
CA ASP A 375 26.46 -17.71 -14.07
C ASP A 375 25.01 -17.70 -14.56
N ARG A 376 24.65 -18.68 -15.41
CA ARG A 376 23.52 -18.68 -16.38
C ARG A 376 22.09 -18.30 -15.89
N ASN A 377 21.87 -17.91 -14.63
CA ASN A 377 20.57 -17.62 -14.02
C ASN A 377 20.43 -16.27 -13.25
N GLY A 378 21.34 -15.29 -13.37
CA GLY A 378 21.12 -13.91 -12.86
C GLY A 378 22.40 -13.11 -12.54
N LEU A 379 22.25 -11.78 -12.35
CA LEU A 379 23.37 -10.82 -12.25
C LEU A 379 24.02 -10.70 -10.85
N SER A 380 23.28 -10.86 -9.74
CA SER A 380 23.84 -10.78 -8.38
C SER A 380 23.07 -11.57 -7.31
N ASP A 381 23.75 -11.96 -6.23
CA ASP A 381 23.17 -12.58 -5.05
C ASP A 381 22.68 -11.51 -4.04
N PRO A 382 21.46 -11.61 -3.49
CA PRO A 382 20.91 -10.61 -2.56
C PRO A 382 21.47 -10.67 -1.12
N HIS A 383 22.46 -11.52 -0.82
CA HIS A 383 23.04 -11.65 0.52
C HIS A 383 23.63 -10.35 1.07
N ALA A 384 24.34 -9.56 0.26
CA ALA A 384 24.93 -8.30 0.72
C ALA A 384 23.86 -7.25 1.12
N LEU A 385 22.76 -7.20 0.37
CA LEU A 385 21.59 -6.41 0.73
C LEU A 385 21.00 -6.90 2.07
N LYS A 386 20.85 -8.21 2.24
CA LYS A 386 20.38 -8.79 3.51
C LYS A 386 21.28 -8.38 4.68
N THR A 387 22.61 -8.50 4.52
CA THR A 387 23.59 -8.15 5.56
C THR A 387 23.52 -6.68 5.93
N SER A 388 23.31 -5.79 4.96
CA SER A 388 23.11 -4.36 5.20
C SER A 388 21.85 -4.09 6.03
N LEU A 389 20.75 -4.82 5.76
CA LEU A 389 19.51 -4.76 6.53
C LEU A 389 19.68 -5.36 7.94
N ASP A 390 20.37 -6.49 8.06
CA ASP A 390 20.73 -7.10 9.35
C ASP A 390 21.53 -6.13 10.22
N TYR A 391 22.50 -5.43 9.62
CA TYR A 391 23.28 -4.39 10.31
C TYR A 391 22.40 -3.23 10.78
N ALA A 392 21.51 -2.71 9.93
CA ALA A 392 20.59 -1.64 10.32
C ALA A 392 19.69 -2.05 11.49
N ILE A 393 19.09 -3.25 11.42
CA ILE A 393 18.27 -3.79 12.51
C ILE A 393 19.11 -3.94 13.79
N ALA A 394 20.29 -4.54 13.68
CA ALA A 394 21.16 -4.82 14.82
C ALA A 394 21.63 -3.54 15.51
N LEU A 395 21.95 -2.50 14.73
CA LEU A 395 22.40 -1.20 15.22
C LEU A 395 21.31 -0.53 16.06
N LYS A 396 20.08 -0.47 15.53
CA LYS A 396 18.96 0.14 16.27
C LYS A 396 18.60 -0.65 17.52
N LEU A 397 18.57 -1.99 17.41
CA LEU A 397 18.33 -2.84 18.57
C LEU A 397 19.40 -2.63 19.65
N LYS A 398 20.69 -2.54 19.30
CA LYS A 398 21.75 -2.26 20.27
C LYS A 398 21.52 -0.92 20.98
N GLN A 399 21.11 0.13 20.27
CA GLN A 399 20.76 1.42 20.86
C GLN A 399 19.59 1.30 21.85
N ILE A 400 18.52 0.60 21.46
CA ILE A 400 17.32 0.39 22.29
C ILE A 400 17.66 -0.44 23.54
N VAL A 401 18.30 -1.59 23.35
CA VAL A 401 18.68 -2.53 24.41
C VAL A 401 19.58 -1.84 25.44
N THR A 402 20.55 -1.03 24.99
CA THR A 402 21.42 -0.23 25.87
C THR A 402 20.63 0.87 26.60
N LYS A 403 19.77 1.61 25.89
CA LYS A 403 18.97 2.71 26.48
C LYS A 403 18.00 2.21 27.55
N TYR A 404 17.37 1.07 27.34
CA TYR A 404 16.36 0.51 28.24
C TYR A 404 16.90 -0.57 29.19
N ASN A 405 18.19 -0.92 29.09
CA ASN A 405 18.85 -1.94 29.89
C ASN A 405 18.11 -3.29 29.90
N ILE A 406 17.70 -3.74 28.71
CA ILE A 406 17.08 -5.05 28.48
C ILE A 406 18.10 -6.02 27.85
N PRO A 407 17.89 -7.35 27.85
CA PRO A 407 18.78 -8.27 27.14
C PRO A 407 18.64 -8.14 25.62
N TYR A 408 19.75 -8.34 24.90
CA TYR A 408 19.72 -8.38 23.43
C TYR A 408 18.98 -9.64 22.94
N PRO A 409 18.10 -9.53 21.93
CA PRO A 409 17.35 -10.69 21.43
C PRO A 409 18.28 -11.74 20.80
N GLN A 410 18.01 -13.01 21.12
CA GLN A 410 18.78 -14.15 20.60
C GLN A 410 18.19 -14.70 19.31
N GLY A 411 19.03 -15.22 18.42
CA GLY A 411 18.60 -15.85 17.18
C GLY A 411 18.27 -14.85 16.06
N LYS A 412 17.38 -15.27 15.15
CA LYS A 412 16.94 -14.42 14.02
C LYS A 412 16.02 -13.31 14.51
N ILE A 413 16.21 -12.11 14.00
CA ILE A 413 15.29 -11.00 14.28
C ILE A 413 14.06 -11.10 13.39
N THR A 414 12.97 -11.58 13.98
CA THR A 414 11.67 -11.77 13.33
C THR A 414 10.69 -10.63 13.64
N PHE A 415 9.56 -10.57 12.94
CA PHE A 415 8.48 -9.62 13.26
C PHE A 415 8.04 -9.73 14.72
N ALA A 416 7.88 -10.95 15.24
CA ALA A 416 7.54 -11.20 16.64
C ALA A 416 8.66 -10.78 17.61
N THR A 417 9.93 -10.84 17.19
CA THR A 417 11.05 -10.38 18.01
C THR A 417 11.01 -8.87 18.19
N LEU A 418 10.79 -8.12 17.11
CA LEU A 418 10.67 -6.65 17.17
C LEU A 418 9.41 -6.22 17.94
N ASP A 419 8.30 -6.95 17.78
CA ASP A 419 7.08 -6.73 18.55
C ASP A 419 7.31 -6.93 20.07
N ALA A 420 8.01 -8.00 20.45
CA ALA A 420 8.35 -8.27 21.84
C ALA A 420 9.22 -7.15 22.45
N VAL A 421 10.23 -6.67 21.71
CA VAL A 421 11.07 -5.53 22.14
C VAL A 421 10.22 -4.26 22.30
N ARG A 422 9.32 -3.97 21.35
CA ARG A 422 8.40 -2.83 21.45
C ARG A 422 7.48 -2.94 22.67
N ASN A 423 6.93 -4.11 22.94
CA ASN A 423 6.02 -4.30 24.08
C ASN A 423 6.76 -4.19 25.43
N GLN A 424 8.04 -4.55 25.50
CA GLN A 424 8.90 -4.31 26.66
C GLN A 424 9.31 -2.83 26.81
N CYS A 425 9.41 -2.10 25.70
CA CYS A 425 9.85 -0.71 25.66
C CYS A 425 8.92 0.14 24.77
N PRO A 426 7.71 0.53 25.23
CA PRO A 426 6.71 1.20 24.38
C PRO A 426 7.19 2.51 23.72
N ASP A 427 8.12 3.22 24.35
CA ASP A 427 8.68 4.49 23.87
C ASP A 427 10.03 4.30 23.12
N CYS A 428 10.35 3.09 22.67
CA CYS A 428 11.61 2.82 21.95
C CYS A 428 11.62 3.35 20.51
N GLY A 429 10.48 3.81 20.00
CA GLY A 429 10.32 4.34 18.64
C GLY A 429 9.99 3.29 17.59
N ILE A 430 9.95 2.00 17.96
CA ILE A 430 9.51 0.94 17.04
C ILE A 430 8.00 1.08 16.76
N GLY A 431 7.62 1.06 15.48
CA GLY A 431 6.25 1.14 15.01
C GLY A 431 5.37 -0.04 15.44
N LYS A 432 4.06 0.08 15.19
CA LYS A 432 3.07 -0.94 15.52
C LYS A 432 3.01 -2.05 14.48
N GLU A 433 3.08 -1.72 13.20
CA GLU A 433 3.00 -2.69 12.10
C GLU A 433 3.99 -2.36 10.99
N LEU A 434 4.64 -3.39 10.45
CA LEU A 434 5.43 -3.34 9.23
C LEU A 434 4.88 -4.38 8.24
N ILE A 435 4.47 -3.93 7.05
CA ILE A 435 3.97 -4.79 5.98
C ILE A 435 4.91 -4.68 4.78
N VAL A 436 5.41 -5.83 4.33
CA VAL A 436 6.35 -5.94 3.22
C VAL A 436 5.75 -6.81 2.12
N THR A 437 5.80 -6.35 0.88
CA THR A 437 5.27 -7.11 -0.27
C THR A 437 6.36 -7.84 -1.05
N ALA A 438 6.05 -9.03 -1.56
CA ALA A 438 6.89 -9.75 -2.52
C ALA A 438 6.03 -10.37 -3.62
N THR A 439 6.62 -10.62 -4.79
CA THR A 439 5.94 -11.26 -5.91
C THR A 439 6.23 -12.75 -5.93
N ASN A 440 5.23 -13.60 -5.73
CA ASN A 440 5.36 -15.03 -5.97
C ASN A 440 5.22 -15.30 -7.48
N LYS A 441 6.29 -15.75 -8.13
CA LYS A 441 6.33 -15.90 -9.59
C LYS A 441 5.39 -17.00 -10.10
N LYS A 442 5.32 -18.11 -9.36
CA LYS A 442 4.56 -19.31 -9.75
C LYS A 442 3.06 -19.05 -9.62
N LEU A 443 2.63 -18.51 -8.49
CA LEU A 443 1.23 -18.20 -8.21
C LEU A 443 0.77 -16.91 -8.89
N ARG A 444 1.70 -16.03 -9.29
CA ARG A 444 1.42 -14.69 -9.85
C ARG A 444 0.59 -13.84 -8.91
N GLN A 445 0.96 -13.87 -7.64
CA GLN A 445 0.25 -13.19 -6.56
C GLN A 445 1.25 -12.44 -5.68
N THR A 446 0.80 -11.33 -5.11
CA THR A 446 1.55 -10.62 -4.08
C THR A 446 1.46 -11.38 -2.76
N ARG A 447 2.61 -11.74 -2.20
CA ARG A 447 2.76 -12.25 -0.85
C ARG A 447 3.03 -11.08 0.09
N TYR A 448 2.35 -11.05 1.24
CA TYR A 448 2.52 -10.02 2.26
C TYR A 448 3.18 -10.65 3.49
N PHE A 449 4.27 -10.05 3.95
CA PHE A 449 4.92 -10.37 5.22
C PHE A 449 4.57 -9.29 6.24
N SER A 450 4.12 -9.71 7.41
CA SER A 450 3.80 -8.81 8.51
C SER A 450 3.77 -9.58 9.83
N LEU A 451 3.57 -8.89 10.95
CA LEU A 451 3.44 -9.54 12.26
C LEU A 451 2.26 -10.51 12.28
N ALA A 452 1.12 -10.10 11.74
CA ALA A 452 -0.10 -10.93 11.70
C ALA A 452 0.02 -12.16 10.79
N LYS A 453 0.71 -12.04 9.65
CA LYS A 453 0.79 -13.12 8.64
C LYS A 453 1.99 -14.04 8.79
N SER A 454 3.13 -13.48 9.20
CA SER A 454 4.44 -14.15 9.17
C SER A 454 5.28 -13.80 10.42
N PRO A 455 4.77 -14.00 11.65
CA PRO A 455 5.39 -13.51 12.89
C PRO A 455 6.82 -14.03 13.11
N LEU A 456 7.09 -15.28 12.71
CA LEU A 456 8.38 -15.94 12.87
C LEU A 456 9.31 -15.79 11.67
N PHE A 457 8.91 -15.04 10.64
CA PHE A 457 9.74 -14.80 9.48
C PHE A 457 10.76 -13.70 9.77
N GLU A 458 11.98 -13.86 9.27
CA GLU A 458 13.08 -12.92 9.49
C GLU A 458 12.82 -11.62 8.72
N VAL A 459 12.89 -10.48 9.40
CA VAL A 459 12.46 -9.18 8.85
C VAL A 459 13.39 -8.75 7.71
N SER A 460 14.70 -8.88 7.90
CA SER A 460 15.69 -8.57 6.85
C SER A 460 15.49 -9.44 5.61
N ASP A 461 15.09 -10.70 5.77
CA ASP A 461 14.86 -11.61 4.64
C ASP A 461 13.61 -11.21 3.85
N ALA A 462 12.53 -10.82 4.54
CA ALA A 462 11.31 -10.32 3.89
C ALA A 462 11.59 -9.05 3.07
N VAL A 463 12.29 -8.07 3.66
CA VAL A 463 12.64 -6.81 3.00
C VAL A 463 13.62 -7.02 1.85
N LYS A 464 14.63 -7.89 2.03
CA LYS A 464 15.55 -8.30 0.97
C LYS A 464 14.80 -8.91 -0.21
N THR A 465 13.88 -9.84 0.02
CA THR A 465 13.08 -10.44 -1.06
C THR A 465 12.22 -9.39 -1.75
N SER A 466 11.62 -8.47 -1.01
CA SER A 466 10.84 -7.36 -1.56
C SER A 466 11.66 -6.45 -2.50
N ALA A 467 12.95 -6.28 -2.23
CA ALA A 467 13.88 -5.46 -3.00
C ALA A 467 14.76 -6.23 -4.00
N SER A 468 14.50 -7.54 -4.19
CA SER A 468 15.25 -8.39 -5.12
C SER A 468 14.73 -8.25 -6.56
N PHE A 469 14.99 -7.09 -7.18
CA PHE A 469 14.56 -6.80 -8.56
C PHE A 469 15.23 -7.76 -9.55
N PRO A 470 14.51 -8.51 -10.42
CA PRO A 470 15.06 -9.62 -11.22
C PRO A 470 16.22 -9.28 -12.15
N VAL A 471 16.30 -8.01 -12.58
CA VAL A 471 17.41 -7.53 -13.41
C VAL A 471 18.69 -7.33 -12.60
N VAL A 472 18.60 -7.16 -11.29
CA VAL A 472 19.75 -6.92 -10.41
C VAL A 472 20.05 -8.15 -9.56
N TYR A 473 19.04 -8.75 -8.95
CA TYR A 473 19.16 -9.84 -7.99
C TYR A 473 18.45 -11.11 -8.45
N ARG A 474 18.98 -12.26 -8.02
CA ARG A 474 18.31 -13.55 -8.15
C ARG A 474 17.07 -13.62 -7.24
N GLY A 475 16.05 -14.34 -7.69
CA GLY A 475 14.85 -14.60 -6.90
C GLY A 475 15.18 -15.37 -5.61
N THR A 476 14.43 -15.11 -4.54
CA THR A 476 14.55 -15.83 -3.27
C THR A 476 13.58 -17.02 -3.25
N ILE A 477 14.05 -18.20 -2.87
CA ILE A 477 13.16 -19.34 -2.65
C ILE A 477 12.61 -19.27 -1.23
N ILE A 478 11.29 -19.18 -1.10
CA ILE A 478 10.57 -19.19 0.17
C ILE A 478 9.53 -20.29 0.10
N ASP A 479 9.58 -21.24 1.04
CA ASP A 479 8.68 -22.42 1.09
C ASP A 479 8.68 -23.25 -0.22
N GLY A 480 9.81 -23.32 -0.90
CA GLY A 480 9.95 -24.04 -2.17
C GLY A 480 9.42 -23.29 -3.40
N GLU A 481 8.96 -22.04 -3.24
CA GLU A 481 8.48 -21.22 -4.34
C GLU A 481 9.39 -20.00 -4.56
N GLU A 482 9.61 -19.65 -5.82
CA GLU A 482 10.47 -18.53 -6.20
C GLU A 482 9.72 -17.20 -6.05
N HIS A 483 10.32 -16.28 -5.29
CA HIS A 483 9.80 -14.95 -5.01
C HIS A 483 10.77 -13.87 -5.50
N ASN A 484 10.21 -12.81 -6.05
CA ASN A 484 10.93 -11.64 -6.57
C ASN A 484 10.42 -10.36 -5.89
N ASP A 485 11.00 -9.24 -6.34
CA ASP A 485 10.62 -7.89 -5.94
C ASP A 485 9.10 -7.66 -5.90
N GLY A 486 8.64 -7.01 -4.83
CA GLY A 486 7.22 -6.73 -4.59
C GLY A 486 6.63 -5.76 -5.62
N GLY A 487 7.45 -4.85 -6.15
CA GLY A 487 7.04 -3.77 -7.04
C GLY A 487 6.67 -4.23 -8.45
N ILE A 488 6.93 -5.51 -8.77
CA ILE A 488 6.52 -6.10 -10.04
C ILE A 488 5.00 -6.22 -10.13
N LEU A 489 4.35 -6.69 -9.06
CA LEU A 489 2.89 -6.86 -9.01
C LEU A 489 2.18 -5.83 -8.14
N ASN A 490 2.88 -5.22 -7.19
CA ASN A 490 2.26 -4.30 -6.25
C ASN A 490 3.29 -3.32 -5.70
N ASN A 491 3.51 -2.24 -6.45
CA ASN A 491 4.46 -1.20 -6.11
C ASN A 491 3.91 -0.24 -5.06
N LEU A 492 2.59 -0.03 -5.02
CA LEU A 492 1.93 0.87 -4.07
C LEU A 492 0.88 0.10 -3.24
N PRO A 493 1.29 -0.60 -2.15
CA PRO A 493 0.43 -1.53 -1.42
C PRO A 493 -0.53 -0.82 -0.44
N THR A 494 -1.40 0.06 -0.94
CA THR A 494 -2.35 0.82 -0.10
C THR A 494 -3.41 -0.05 0.56
N GLU A 495 -3.78 -1.15 -0.07
CA GLU A 495 -4.72 -2.15 0.47
C GLU A 495 -4.16 -2.94 1.66
N ALA A 496 -2.87 -2.78 1.98
CA ALA A 496 -2.28 -3.28 3.22
C ALA A 496 -3.00 -2.71 4.46
N PHE A 497 -3.62 -1.53 4.33
CA PHE A 497 -4.43 -0.89 5.35
C PHE A 497 -5.89 -0.80 4.90
N PRO A 498 -6.75 -1.77 5.27
CA PRO A 498 -8.16 -1.75 4.92
C PRO A 498 -8.88 -0.56 5.57
N GLU A 499 -10.08 -0.24 5.08
CA GLU A 499 -10.89 0.87 5.60
C GLU A 499 -11.08 0.79 7.12
N ASP A 500 -10.99 1.94 7.77
CA ASP A 500 -11.19 2.11 9.19
C ASP A 500 -12.56 2.77 9.43
N LEU A 501 -13.44 2.08 10.18
CA LEU A 501 -14.80 2.54 10.47
C LEU A 501 -14.88 3.52 11.66
N SER A 502 -13.75 4.10 12.08
CA SER A 502 -13.69 5.08 13.18
C SER A 502 -14.38 6.42 12.87
N THR A 503 -14.56 6.77 11.60
CA THR A 503 -15.28 7.98 11.18
C THR A 503 -16.71 7.68 10.71
N LEU A 504 -17.63 8.63 10.88
CA LEU A 504 -18.98 8.53 10.29
C LEU A 504 -18.93 8.65 8.78
N LEU A 505 -18.17 9.59 8.23
CA LEU A 505 -17.99 9.80 6.80
C LEU A 505 -16.91 8.86 6.25
N GLU A 506 -17.03 8.48 4.97
CA GLU A 506 -16.07 7.65 4.25
C GLU A 506 -15.53 8.44 3.05
N SER A 507 -14.40 8.01 2.50
CA SER A 507 -13.97 8.53 1.20
C SER A 507 -14.90 8.02 0.10
N GLU A 508 -14.97 8.76 -1.02
CA GLU A 508 -15.78 8.38 -2.19
C GLU A 508 -15.49 6.95 -2.68
N PHE A 509 -14.25 6.49 -2.54
CA PHE A 509 -13.82 5.16 -2.97
C PHE A 509 -13.63 4.13 -1.82
N GLY A 510 -13.96 4.47 -0.57
CA GLY A 510 -13.86 3.53 0.56
C GLY A 510 -12.42 3.11 0.86
N ASN A 511 -11.50 4.06 0.77
CA ASN A 511 -10.11 3.93 1.20
C ASN A 511 -9.97 4.38 2.64
N ASN A 512 -9.01 3.78 3.34
CA ASN A 512 -8.68 4.18 4.71
C ASN A 512 -8.16 5.62 4.74
N LEU A 513 -8.89 6.50 5.42
CA LEU A 513 -8.62 7.94 5.51
C LEU A 513 -7.32 8.30 6.25
N LYS A 514 -6.75 7.37 7.03
CA LYS A 514 -5.51 7.52 7.80
C LYS A 514 -4.24 7.15 7.02
N VAL A 515 -4.39 6.72 5.76
CA VAL A 515 -3.27 6.38 4.88
C VAL A 515 -2.70 7.64 4.23
N LEU A 516 -1.37 7.74 4.23
CA LEU A 516 -0.59 8.61 3.36
C LEU A 516 0.27 7.73 2.46
N ALA A 517 0.10 7.86 1.15
CA ALA A 517 0.85 7.14 0.14
C ALA A 517 1.92 8.05 -0.47
N VAL A 518 3.13 7.54 -0.67
CA VAL A 518 4.22 8.26 -1.35
C VAL A 518 4.55 7.53 -2.63
N GLN A 519 4.38 8.23 -3.75
CA GLN A 519 4.58 7.73 -5.10
C GLN A 519 5.61 8.61 -5.82
N PHE A 520 6.46 7.99 -6.65
CA PHE A 520 7.36 8.73 -7.53
C PHE A 520 6.68 9.09 -8.85
N ASP A 521 6.91 10.31 -9.32
CA ASP A 521 6.47 10.76 -10.63
C ASP A 521 7.44 10.25 -11.71
N ASN A 522 6.95 9.34 -12.56
CA ASN A 522 7.68 8.87 -13.73
C ASN A 522 7.10 9.47 -15.02
N GLY A 523 6.30 10.53 -14.90
CA GLY A 523 5.68 11.27 -15.99
C GLY A 523 4.23 10.90 -16.30
N THR A 524 3.68 9.83 -15.70
CA THR A 524 2.28 9.42 -15.92
C THR A 524 1.41 9.54 -14.68
N GLU A 525 2.04 9.64 -13.51
CA GLU A 525 1.41 9.53 -12.21
C GLU A 525 0.60 10.77 -11.86
N ARG A 526 1.12 11.97 -12.16
CA ARG A 526 0.34 13.22 -12.02
C ARG A 526 -0.87 13.24 -12.95
N THR A 527 -0.67 12.88 -14.23
CA THR A 527 -1.77 12.79 -15.21
C THR A 527 -2.84 11.79 -14.79
N ALA A 528 -2.45 10.68 -14.16
CA ALA A 528 -3.40 9.69 -13.64
C ALA A 528 -4.31 10.26 -12.53
N ILE A 529 -3.81 11.22 -11.74
CA ILE A 529 -4.57 11.93 -10.71
C ILE A 529 -5.45 13.02 -11.34
N ASP A 530 -4.90 13.82 -12.26
CA ASP A 530 -5.56 15.03 -12.76
C ASP A 530 -6.63 14.76 -13.82
N GLU A 531 -6.51 13.68 -14.61
CA GLU A 531 -7.42 13.38 -15.71
C GLU A 531 -8.47 12.31 -15.38
N ILE A 532 -9.71 12.48 -15.88
CA ILE A 532 -10.81 11.50 -15.74
C ILE A 532 -10.73 10.40 -16.83
N GLU A 533 -9.73 10.47 -17.71
CA GLU A 533 -9.56 9.54 -18.82
C GLU A 533 -9.02 8.16 -18.40
N ARG A 534 -8.91 7.28 -19.40
CA ARG A 534 -8.37 5.94 -19.22
C ARG A 534 -6.92 6.03 -18.75
N VAL A 535 -6.60 5.34 -17.66
CA VAL A 535 -5.24 5.23 -17.17
C VAL A 535 -4.35 4.56 -18.21
N TYR A 536 -3.13 5.09 -18.37
CA TYR A 536 -2.15 4.55 -19.31
C TYR A 536 -1.83 3.08 -18.97
N ARG A 537 -1.73 2.27 -20.03
CA ARG A 537 -1.27 0.88 -19.97
C ARG A 537 -0.17 0.70 -21.00
N GLU A 538 0.89 0.03 -20.59
CA GLU A 538 2.02 -0.30 -21.45
C GLU A 538 1.56 -1.13 -22.65
N ASN A 539 2.20 -0.89 -23.80
CA ASN A 539 1.87 -1.61 -25.01
C ASN A 539 2.27 -3.10 -24.93
N PHE A 540 1.70 -3.92 -25.82
CA PHE A 540 1.91 -5.36 -25.83
C PHE A 540 3.40 -5.76 -25.93
N LEU A 541 4.20 -5.04 -26.73
CA LEU A 541 5.63 -5.32 -26.91
C LEU A 541 6.42 -5.07 -25.63
N ALA A 542 6.22 -3.93 -24.98
CA ALA A 542 6.85 -3.62 -23.70
C ALA A 542 6.44 -4.63 -22.63
N ASN A 543 5.14 -4.97 -22.56
CA ASN A 543 4.64 -5.96 -21.62
C ASN A 543 5.27 -7.35 -21.84
N TRP A 544 5.47 -7.75 -23.09
CA TRP A 544 6.17 -9.00 -23.42
C TRP A 544 7.63 -8.99 -22.96
N ILE A 545 8.36 -7.89 -23.20
CA ILE A 545 9.75 -7.71 -22.73
C ILE A 545 9.80 -7.78 -21.20
N TYR A 546 8.94 -7.04 -20.51
CA TYR A 546 8.89 -7.07 -19.05
C TYR A 546 8.48 -8.44 -18.51
N GLY A 547 7.60 -9.16 -19.19
CA GLY A 547 7.23 -10.50 -18.78
C GLY A 547 8.37 -11.50 -18.91
N LEU A 548 9.23 -11.33 -19.91
CA LEU A 548 10.46 -12.11 -20.05
C LEU A 548 11.50 -11.76 -18.96
N LEU A 549 11.67 -10.47 -18.65
CA LEU A 549 12.62 -10.02 -17.62
C LEU A 549 12.20 -10.38 -16.18
N THR A 550 10.91 -10.29 -15.89
CA THR A 550 10.38 -10.50 -14.52
C THR A 550 9.96 -11.94 -14.25
N GLY A 551 9.71 -12.72 -15.32
CA GLY A 551 9.12 -14.06 -15.24
C GLY A 551 7.61 -14.06 -15.00
N VAL A 552 6.94 -12.91 -15.10
CA VAL A 552 5.49 -12.75 -14.89
C VAL A 552 4.80 -12.52 -16.24
N LYS A 553 3.71 -13.24 -16.54
CA LYS A 553 3.10 -13.22 -17.89
C LYS A 553 2.45 -11.88 -18.29
N ASP A 554 2.15 -10.99 -17.34
CA ASP A 554 1.46 -9.70 -17.59
C ASP A 554 1.71 -8.66 -16.46
N PRO A 555 2.94 -8.12 -16.30
CA PRO A 555 3.24 -7.09 -15.31
C PRO A 555 2.54 -5.75 -15.59
N ALA A 556 2.25 -5.40 -16.84
CA ALA A 556 1.60 -4.13 -17.18
C ALA A 556 0.22 -3.97 -16.54
N SER A 557 -0.55 -5.06 -16.41
CA SER A 557 -1.84 -5.02 -15.71
C SER A 557 -1.71 -4.64 -14.23
N ALA A 558 -0.61 -5.03 -13.58
CA ALA A 558 -0.36 -4.64 -12.19
C ALA A 558 -0.02 -3.15 -12.06
N TRP A 559 0.77 -2.60 -13.00
CA TRP A 559 1.09 -1.17 -13.01
C TRP A 559 -0.10 -0.29 -13.37
N GLU A 560 -0.96 -0.76 -14.28
CA GLU A 560 -2.29 -0.14 -14.53
C GLU A 560 -3.08 -0.09 -13.22
N GLN A 561 -3.13 -1.20 -12.46
CA GLN A 561 -3.79 -1.24 -11.15
C GLN A 561 -3.17 -0.28 -10.13
N ASP A 562 -1.84 -0.15 -10.06
CA ASP A 562 -1.21 0.79 -9.14
C ASP A 562 -1.55 2.25 -9.47
N ARG A 563 -1.63 2.61 -10.74
CA ARG A 563 -2.13 3.94 -11.17
C ARG A 563 -3.61 4.14 -10.80
N MET A 564 -4.43 3.09 -10.90
CA MET A 564 -5.82 3.11 -10.41
C MET A 564 -5.89 3.34 -8.89
N LYS A 565 -5.00 2.69 -8.12
CA LYS A 565 -4.87 2.94 -6.67
C LYS A 565 -4.44 4.37 -6.40
N LEU A 566 -3.50 4.92 -7.16
CA LEU A 566 -3.07 6.31 -7.01
C LEU A 566 -4.25 7.27 -7.19
N ARG A 567 -5.09 7.07 -8.21
CA ARG A 567 -6.32 7.86 -8.40
C ARG A 567 -7.29 7.72 -7.22
N LYS A 568 -7.47 6.51 -6.69
CA LYS A 568 -8.28 6.24 -5.48
C LYS A 568 -7.77 7.03 -4.27
N TYR A 569 -6.46 7.15 -4.13
CA TYR A 569 -5.79 7.83 -3.02
C TYR A 569 -5.28 9.23 -3.38
N ALA A 570 -5.82 9.89 -4.42
CA ALA A 570 -5.31 11.18 -4.91
C ALA A 570 -5.18 12.26 -3.81
N ALA A 571 -6.19 12.38 -2.94
CA ALA A 571 -6.15 13.32 -1.81
C ALA A 571 -5.23 12.89 -0.64
N GLN A 572 -4.69 11.67 -0.71
CA GLN A 572 -3.88 10.98 0.28
C GLN A 572 -2.51 10.57 -0.25
N SER A 573 -2.13 11.06 -1.42
CA SER A 573 -0.85 10.73 -2.06
C SER A 573 0.04 11.96 -2.16
N ILE A 574 1.31 11.78 -1.83
CA ILE A 574 2.39 12.70 -2.20
C ILE A 574 3.05 12.11 -3.45
N VAL A 575 3.02 12.87 -4.54
CA VAL A 575 3.71 12.50 -5.79
C VAL A 575 4.99 13.32 -5.87
N VAL A 576 6.13 12.66 -5.68
CA VAL A 576 7.45 13.30 -5.63
C VAL A 576 8.08 13.31 -7.02
N ASP A 577 8.59 14.47 -7.42
CA ASP A 577 9.42 14.60 -8.61
C ASP A 577 10.82 14.05 -8.34
N VAL A 578 11.21 13.02 -9.10
CA VAL A 578 12.45 12.26 -8.93
C VAL A 578 13.42 12.45 -10.10
N ASP A 579 13.17 13.43 -10.97
CA ASP A 579 13.95 13.69 -12.18
C ASP A 579 14.12 12.40 -13.04
N ASN A 580 15.15 12.35 -13.88
CA ASN A 580 15.47 11.20 -14.74
C ASN A 580 16.33 10.13 -14.05
N ILE A 581 16.11 9.87 -12.75
CA ILE A 581 16.85 8.81 -12.05
C ILE A 581 16.35 7.42 -12.44
N SER A 582 17.28 6.53 -12.79
CA SER A 582 16.95 5.14 -13.06
C SER A 582 16.64 4.37 -11.78
N ALA A 583 15.56 3.58 -11.79
CA ALA A 583 15.23 2.65 -10.71
C ALA A 583 16.22 1.46 -10.59
N SER A 584 17.06 1.23 -11.61
CA SER A 584 18.05 0.15 -11.61
C SER A 584 19.42 0.54 -11.03
N SER A 585 19.65 1.84 -10.77
CA SER A 585 20.89 2.33 -10.16
C SER A 585 20.71 2.51 -8.66
N PHE A 586 21.62 1.96 -7.86
CA PHE A 586 21.68 2.20 -6.41
C PHE A 586 22.67 3.32 -6.06
N SER A 587 23.53 3.73 -6.99
CA SER A 587 24.36 4.92 -6.85
C SER A 587 23.65 6.13 -7.48
N VAL A 588 23.55 7.19 -6.67
CA VAL A 588 23.08 8.51 -7.09
C VAL A 588 24.19 9.50 -6.75
N GLU A 589 24.52 10.39 -7.69
CA GLU A 589 25.49 11.45 -7.49
C GLU A 589 25.07 12.36 -6.32
N GLU A 590 26.04 12.90 -5.57
CA GLU A 590 25.80 13.72 -4.38
C GLU A 590 24.81 14.86 -4.65
N GLU A 591 25.01 15.61 -5.75
CA GLU A 591 24.15 16.74 -6.11
C GLU A 591 22.71 16.29 -6.43
N SER A 592 22.56 15.22 -7.22
CA SER A 592 21.26 14.65 -7.56
C SER A 592 20.55 14.10 -6.31
N ARG A 593 21.30 13.51 -5.38
CA ARG A 593 20.76 13.01 -4.11
C ARG A 593 20.21 14.14 -3.26
N VAL A 594 21.00 15.19 -3.02
CA VAL A 594 20.58 16.35 -2.21
C VAL A 594 19.31 16.98 -2.82
N ARG A 595 19.28 17.11 -4.15
CA ARG A 595 18.12 17.63 -4.88
C ARG A 595 16.86 16.80 -4.68
N ILE A 596 16.95 15.48 -4.78
CA ILE A 596 15.78 14.60 -4.65
C ILE A 596 15.28 14.50 -3.21
N ILE A 597 16.18 14.54 -2.24
CA ILE A 597 15.79 14.70 -0.82
C ILE A 597 15.01 16.01 -0.66
N GLN A 598 15.50 17.11 -1.25
CA GLN A 598 14.81 18.39 -1.20
C GLN A 598 13.44 18.35 -1.90
N ASN A 599 13.33 17.75 -3.08
CA ASN A 599 12.06 17.58 -3.80
C ASN A 599 11.04 16.80 -2.95
N GLY A 600 11.47 15.72 -2.29
CA GLY A 600 10.62 14.94 -1.39
C GLY A 600 10.14 15.76 -0.19
N TYR A 601 11.04 16.56 0.40
CA TYR A 601 10.71 17.45 1.51
C TYR A 601 9.69 18.53 1.08
N GLU A 602 9.90 19.18 -0.05
CA GLU A 602 9.00 20.21 -0.58
C GLU A 602 7.63 19.66 -0.97
N ALA A 603 7.58 18.48 -1.58
CA ALA A 603 6.33 17.82 -1.92
C ALA A 603 5.50 17.48 -0.67
N ALA A 604 6.15 16.94 0.37
CA ALA A 604 5.50 16.66 1.63
C ALA A 604 5.05 17.93 2.35
N LYS A 605 5.90 18.96 2.40
CA LYS A 605 5.56 20.26 2.97
C LYS A 605 4.35 20.87 2.29
N SER A 606 4.31 20.86 0.95
CA SER A 606 3.16 21.35 0.17
C SER A 606 1.88 20.57 0.48
N TYR A 607 1.99 19.25 0.65
CA TYR A 607 0.85 18.41 1.06
C TYR A 607 0.31 18.80 2.44
N LEU A 608 1.21 19.06 3.39
CA LEU A 608 0.88 19.43 4.78
C LEU A 608 0.29 20.83 4.89
N GLU A 609 0.86 21.83 4.22
CA GLU A 609 0.42 23.24 4.31
C GLU A 609 -1.04 23.46 3.91
N VAL A 610 -1.56 22.62 3.00
CA VAL A 610 -2.95 22.68 2.55
C VAL A 610 -3.94 22.10 3.59
N ARG A 611 -3.47 21.20 4.47
CA ARG A 611 -4.33 20.36 5.33
C ARG A 611 -4.15 20.61 6.83
N TYR A 612 -2.96 21.03 7.21
CA TYR A 612 -2.55 21.22 8.59
C TYR A 612 -2.25 22.69 8.84
N LYS A 613 -2.71 23.20 9.98
CA LYS A 613 -2.35 24.54 10.45
C LYS A 613 -1.13 24.44 11.37
N LYS A 614 -0.10 25.20 11.04
CA LYS A 614 1.06 25.39 11.91
C LYS A 614 0.64 26.18 13.16
N GLN A 615 0.81 25.60 14.35
CA GLN A 615 0.54 26.27 15.62
C GLN A 615 1.82 26.94 16.15
N ASP A 616 2.92 26.18 16.22
CA ASP A 616 4.26 26.65 16.61
C ASP A 616 5.32 26.26 15.55
N GLU A 617 6.61 26.57 15.77
CA GLU A 617 7.69 26.19 14.84
C GLU A 617 7.72 24.69 14.48
N HIS A 618 7.24 23.82 15.39
CA HIS A 618 7.33 22.35 15.29
C HIS A 618 6.00 21.60 15.50
N SER A 619 4.85 22.29 15.51
CA SER A 619 3.55 21.64 15.77
C SER A 619 2.55 21.94 14.66
N TYR A 620 2.12 20.89 13.95
CA TYR A 620 1.06 20.94 12.95
C TYR A 620 -0.21 20.33 13.55
N LYS A 621 -1.31 21.05 13.47
CA LYS A 621 -2.63 20.55 13.89
C LYS A 621 -3.48 20.32 12.65
N ASN A 622 -3.99 19.10 12.48
CA ASN A 622 -4.90 18.78 11.39
C ASN A 622 -6.14 19.69 11.47
N GLN A 623 -6.43 20.39 10.38
CA GLN A 623 -7.60 21.24 10.24
C GLN A 623 -8.52 20.77 9.12
N GLU A 624 -8.16 19.71 8.41
CA GLU A 624 -8.91 19.19 7.28
C GLU A 624 -10.27 18.67 7.75
N ASP A 625 -11.33 19.26 7.21
CA ASP A 625 -12.70 18.80 7.40
C ASP A 625 -13.16 18.05 6.14
N MET A 626 -13.68 16.87 6.34
CA MET A 626 -14.50 16.15 5.37
C MET A 626 -15.94 16.62 5.50
N TYR A 627 -16.67 16.63 4.40
CA TYR A 627 -18.09 16.92 4.45
C TYR A 627 -18.88 16.07 3.47
N SER A 628 -20.13 15.81 3.83
CA SER A 628 -21.10 15.15 2.96
C SER A 628 -22.48 15.75 3.19
N THR A 629 -23.26 15.86 2.12
CA THR A 629 -24.63 16.36 2.16
C THR A 629 -25.60 15.21 2.00
N PHE A 630 -26.67 15.27 2.78
CA PHE A 630 -27.75 14.30 2.81
C PHE A 630 -29.06 15.03 2.56
N THR A 631 -29.95 14.39 1.80
CA THR A 631 -31.24 15.00 1.43
C THR A 631 -32.15 15.25 2.63
N SER A 632 -32.02 14.48 3.70
CA SER A 632 -32.79 14.60 4.93
C SER A 632 -32.14 13.84 6.10
N LEU A 633 -32.67 14.01 7.32
CA LEU A 633 -32.28 13.16 8.46
C LEU A 633 -32.55 11.67 8.22
N GLY A 634 -33.58 11.31 7.42
CA GLY A 634 -33.84 9.93 7.02
C GLY A 634 -32.74 9.35 6.12
N ASP A 635 -32.20 10.15 5.20
CA ASP A 635 -31.07 9.77 4.35
C ASP A 635 -29.78 9.58 5.16
N LEU A 636 -29.53 10.46 6.14
CA LEU A 636 -28.41 10.32 7.07
C LEU A 636 -28.57 9.08 7.97
N LEU A 637 -29.79 8.77 8.42
CA LEU A 637 -30.08 7.58 9.22
C LEU A 637 -29.83 6.29 8.40
N ALA A 638 -30.29 6.26 7.16
CA ALA A 638 -29.99 5.18 6.21
C ALA A 638 -28.48 5.04 5.96
N TYR A 639 -27.77 6.16 5.86
CA TYR A 639 -26.32 6.17 5.73
C TYR A 639 -25.62 5.55 6.96
N CYS A 640 -26.11 5.80 8.18
CA CYS A 640 -25.59 5.17 9.40
C CYS A 640 -25.79 3.64 9.41
N CYS A 641 -26.91 3.14 8.87
CA CYS A 641 -27.16 1.70 8.72
C CYS A 641 -26.16 1.06 7.76
N TYR A 642 -25.94 1.70 6.60
CA TYR A 642 -24.94 1.28 5.62
C TYR A 642 -23.52 1.22 6.22
N ARG A 643 -23.13 2.23 7.02
CA ARG A 643 -21.84 2.25 7.71
C ARG A 643 -21.73 1.21 8.83
N GLY A 644 -22.85 0.64 9.29
CA GLY A 644 -22.87 -0.31 10.41
C GLY A 644 -22.55 0.32 11.76
N ASN A 645 -22.65 1.66 11.89
CA ASN A 645 -22.28 2.36 13.11
C ASN A 645 -23.51 2.66 13.99
N LYS A 646 -23.74 1.81 14.99
CA LYS A 646 -24.88 1.93 15.92
C LYS A 646 -24.84 3.22 16.75
N HIS A 647 -23.66 3.69 17.12
CA HIS A 647 -23.52 4.91 17.91
C HIS A 647 -24.07 6.13 17.15
N TRP A 648 -23.65 6.31 15.89
CA TRP A 648 -24.15 7.39 15.04
C TRP A 648 -25.62 7.21 14.67
N PHE A 649 -26.06 5.98 14.44
CA PHE A 649 -27.48 5.69 14.24
C PHE A 649 -28.34 6.18 15.43
N ASP A 650 -27.93 5.87 16.66
CA ASP A 650 -28.67 6.27 17.85
C ASP A 650 -28.63 7.81 18.07
N ILE A 651 -27.54 8.50 17.69
CA ILE A 651 -27.48 9.97 17.70
C ILE A 651 -28.46 10.57 16.70
N VAL A 652 -28.42 10.13 15.44
CA VAL A 652 -29.31 10.65 14.39
C VAL A 652 -30.77 10.35 14.72
N ASN A 653 -31.06 9.18 15.30
CA ASN A 653 -32.40 8.85 15.79
C ASN A 653 -32.88 9.83 16.87
N LYS A 654 -32.03 10.22 17.83
CA LYS A 654 -32.36 11.25 18.83
C LYS A 654 -32.67 12.60 18.17
N LEU A 655 -31.89 12.99 17.15
CA LEU A 655 -32.15 14.22 16.39
C LEU A 655 -33.53 14.17 15.70
N ILE A 656 -33.89 13.03 15.11
CA ILE A 656 -35.23 12.84 14.52
C ILE A 656 -36.34 13.00 15.57
N HIS A 657 -36.18 12.40 16.75
CA HIS A 657 -37.14 12.53 17.85
C HIS A 657 -37.33 13.99 18.31
N GLN A 658 -36.24 14.76 18.33
CA GLN A 658 -36.23 16.16 18.74
C GLN A 658 -36.67 17.12 17.63
N SER A 659 -36.62 16.70 16.37
CA SER A 659 -36.93 17.54 15.22
C SER A 659 -38.41 17.97 15.17
N PRO A 660 -38.71 19.17 14.65
CA PRO A 660 -40.08 19.63 14.41
C PRO A 660 -40.63 19.15 13.04
N LEU A 661 -39.99 18.17 12.39
CA LEU A 661 -40.33 17.75 11.03
C LEU A 661 -41.77 17.24 10.91
N PRO A 662 -42.51 17.61 9.85
CA PRO A 662 -43.90 17.20 9.66
C PRO A 662 -44.05 15.68 9.49
N ASN A 663 -43.05 15.01 8.92
CA ASN A 663 -43.02 13.56 8.70
C ASN A 663 -42.32 12.76 9.83
N ARG A 664 -42.08 13.38 10.99
CA ARG A 664 -41.35 12.78 12.13
C ARG A 664 -41.87 11.39 12.53
N THR A 665 -43.19 11.19 12.57
CA THR A 665 -43.80 9.91 12.96
C THR A 665 -43.45 8.78 11.99
N ALA A 666 -43.40 9.06 10.69
CA ALA A 666 -42.97 8.11 9.68
C ALA A 666 -41.48 7.78 9.81
N LEU A 667 -40.62 8.80 10.03
CA LEU A 667 -39.19 8.62 10.26
C LEU A 667 -38.89 7.80 11.53
N MET A 668 -39.66 8.00 12.61
CA MET A 668 -39.53 7.21 13.84
C MET A 668 -39.90 5.73 13.63
N LYS A 669 -40.95 5.46 12.84
CA LYS A 669 -41.32 4.10 12.46
C LYS A 669 -40.21 3.45 11.61
N GLN A 670 -39.74 4.15 10.58
CA GLN A 670 -38.64 3.70 9.74
C GLN A 670 -37.37 3.43 10.56
N SER A 671 -37.03 4.31 11.49
CA SER A 671 -35.88 4.13 12.38
C SER A 671 -36.00 2.85 13.22
N SER A 672 -37.19 2.56 13.75
CA SER A 672 -37.43 1.33 14.51
C SER A 672 -37.24 0.08 13.64
N GLU A 673 -37.75 0.11 12.41
CA GLU A 673 -37.60 -0.97 11.42
C GLU A 673 -36.12 -1.16 11.03
N LEU A 674 -35.41 -0.08 10.70
CA LEU A 674 -33.97 -0.13 10.37
C LEU A 674 -33.13 -0.64 11.53
N LYS A 675 -33.45 -0.21 12.77
CA LYS A 675 -32.77 -0.72 13.97
C LYS A 675 -32.95 -2.23 14.12
N GLN A 676 -34.13 -2.75 13.79
CA GLN A 676 -34.38 -4.18 13.79
C GLN A 676 -33.64 -4.89 12.65
N ILE A 677 -33.55 -4.32 11.46
CA ILE A 677 -32.88 -4.97 10.32
C ILE A 677 -31.36 -5.01 10.49
N TYR A 678 -30.74 -3.92 10.94
CA TYR A 678 -29.26 -3.76 10.92
C TYR A 678 -28.59 -3.89 12.28
N PHE A 679 -29.33 -3.75 13.39
CA PHE A 679 -28.74 -3.67 14.74
C PHE A 679 -29.43 -4.57 15.78
N SER A 680 -30.35 -5.45 15.37
CA SER A 680 -30.90 -6.46 16.28
C SER A 680 -29.88 -7.59 16.48
N THR A 681 -29.59 -7.88 17.75
CA THR A 681 -28.48 -8.72 18.19
C THR A 681 -28.52 -10.13 17.62
N SER A 682 -27.51 -10.48 16.84
CA SER A 682 -26.73 -11.70 17.05
C SER A 682 -25.35 -11.27 17.46
N THR A 683 -25.06 -11.31 18.77
CA THR A 683 -23.70 -11.22 19.27
C THR A 683 -22.93 -12.43 18.78
N VAL A 684 -22.33 -12.32 17.60
CA VAL A 684 -21.22 -13.18 17.23
C VAL A 684 -20.01 -12.52 17.86
N ALA A 685 -19.44 -13.18 18.87
CA ALA A 685 -18.12 -12.85 19.39
C ALA A 685 -17.19 -12.63 18.21
N GLU A 686 -16.36 -11.58 18.24
CA GLU A 686 -15.27 -11.40 17.29
C GLU A 686 -14.38 -12.64 17.34
N SER A 687 -14.67 -13.62 16.48
CA SER A 687 -13.72 -14.65 16.15
C SER A 687 -12.65 -13.97 15.33
N SER A 688 -11.56 -13.62 16.02
CA SER A 688 -10.25 -13.46 15.39
C SER A 688 -10.12 -14.50 14.27
N PRO A 689 -9.72 -14.15 13.05
CA PRO A 689 -9.55 -15.15 12.01
C PRO A 689 -8.41 -16.08 12.44
N ILE A 690 -8.76 -17.23 13.02
CA ILE A 690 -7.85 -18.36 13.10
C ILE A 690 -7.77 -18.86 11.66
N VAL A 691 -6.80 -18.33 10.92
CA VAL A 691 -6.35 -18.98 9.71
C VAL A 691 -5.70 -20.28 10.17
N GLU A 692 -6.45 -21.38 10.11
CA GLU A 692 -5.89 -22.72 10.24
C GLU A 692 -4.91 -22.95 9.09
N TYR A 693 -3.63 -22.71 9.35
CA TYR A 693 -2.57 -23.33 8.58
C TYR A 693 -2.38 -24.74 9.12
N SER A 694 -3.03 -25.69 8.46
CA SER A 694 -2.53 -27.06 8.39
C SER A 694 -1.22 -27.04 7.60
N PRO A 695 -0.05 -27.42 8.17
CA PRO A 695 1.16 -27.60 7.39
C PRO A 695 1.06 -28.97 6.72
N VAL A 696 0.22 -29.10 5.69
CA VAL A 696 0.16 -30.32 4.88
C VAL A 696 0.79 -30.00 3.53
N THR A 697 2.06 -30.36 3.40
CA THR A 697 2.65 -30.61 2.08
C THR A 697 2.11 -31.94 1.57
N PHE A 698 1.87 -32.05 0.27
CA PHE A 698 1.32 -33.22 -0.44
C PHE A 698 2.13 -34.53 -0.24
N PHE A 699 3.27 -34.48 0.47
CA PHE A 699 4.11 -35.64 0.78
C PHE A 699 4.42 -35.88 2.27
N GLY A 700 3.81 -35.16 3.22
CA GLY A 700 3.91 -35.52 4.65
C GLY A 700 5.32 -35.55 5.26
N ASN A 701 6.31 -34.93 4.62
CA ASN A 701 7.67 -34.88 5.15
C ASN A 701 7.84 -33.66 6.06
N THR A 702 8.10 -33.91 7.34
CA THR A 702 8.66 -32.94 8.29
C THR A 702 10.01 -32.47 7.76
N ILE A 703 10.12 -31.17 7.46
CA ILE A 703 11.43 -30.55 7.20
C ILE A 703 12.21 -30.59 8.52
N LEU A 704 13.34 -31.29 8.50
CA LEU A 704 14.41 -31.10 9.49
C LEU A 704 14.82 -29.63 9.42
N ARG A 705 14.35 -28.84 10.40
CA ARG A 705 14.85 -27.50 10.67
C ARG A 705 16.28 -27.66 11.19
N GLU A 706 17.26 -27.45 10.33
CA GLU A 706 18.58 -27.02 10.81
C GLU A 706 18.39 -25.62 11.43
N GLN A 707 18.23 -25.59 12.75
CA GLN A 707 18.41 -24.37 13.52
C GLN A 707 19.90 -24.06 13.50
N SER A 708 20.35 -23.22 12.58
CA SER A 708 21.61 -22.51 12.78
C SER A 708 21.41 -21.58 13.97
N VAL A 709 22.00 -21.95 15.11
CA VAL A 709 21.96 -21.16 16.34
C VAL A 709 22.78 -19.89 16.07
N ILE A 710 22.10 -18.80 15.75
CA ILE A 710 22.73 -17.47 15.68
C ILE A 710 22.96 -17.01 17.12
N ASN A 711 24.20 -17.07 17.56
CA ASN A 711 24.62 -16.63 18.90
C ASN A 711 24.63 -15.09 18.97
N GLU A 712 24.36 -14.50 20.13
CA GLU A 712 24.47 -13.04 20.39
C GLU A 712 25.76 -12.43 19.82
N GLU A 713 26.84 -13.20 19.96
CA GLU A 713 28.18 -12.89 19.50
C GLU A 713 28.25 -12.53 18.02
N ASN A 714 27.41 -13.11 17.16
CA ASN A 714 27.42 -12.83 15.73
C ASN A 714 26.89 -11.43 15.40
N HIS A 715 25.90 -10.93 16.14
CA HIS A 715 25.42 -9.54 15.98
C HIS A 715 26.51 -8.56 16.39
N SER A 716 27.18 -8.82 17.51
CA SER A 716 28.31 -8.00 17.98
C SER A 716 29.47 -7.99 17.00
N ARG A 717 29.84 -9.15 16.44
CA ARG A 717 30.85 -9.28 15.38
C ARG A 717 30.44 -8.51 14.12
N LEU A 718 29.19 -8.66 13.66
CA LEU A 718 28.70 -7.94 12.48
C LEU A 718 28.77 -6.42 12.67
N LEU A 719 28.33 -5.91 13.83
CA LEU A 719 28.37 -4.48 14.16
C LEU A 719 29.79 -3.91 14.20
N ALA A 720 30.79 -4.71 14.59
CA ALA A 720 32.19 -4.28 14.62
C ALA A 720 32.86 -4.33 13.23
N ILE A 721 32.52 -5.34 12.42
CA ILE A 721 33.20 -5.64 11.16
C ILE A 721 32.59 -4.88 9.98
N PHE A 722 31.26 -4.79 9.90
CA PHE A 722 30.56 -4.27 8.73
C PHE A 722 30.92 -2.81 8.40
N PRO A 723 30.99 -1.86 9.37
CA PRO A 723 31.35 -0.47 9.07
C PRO A 723 32.75 -0.31 8.47
N ILE A 724 33.69 -1.18 8.85
CA ILE A 724 35.04 -1.20 8.30
C ILE A 724 35.00 -1.57 6.81
N PHE A 725 34.23 -2.60 6.44
CA PHE A 725 34.05 -3.00 5.04
C PHE A 725 33.38 -1.92 4.17
N LEU A 726 32.53 -1.07 4.73
CA LEU A 726 31.92 0.05 4.01
C LEU A 726 32.92 1.16 3.63
N LYS A 727 34.10 1.21 4.27
CA LYS A 727 35.13 2.24 4.03
C LYS A 727 36.44 1.72 3.44
N ILE A 728 36.76 0.44 3.59
CA ILE A 728 37.93 -0.13 2.91
C ILE A 728 37.77 0.11 1.41
N SER A 729 38.78 0.70 0.77
CA SER A 729 38.83 0.91 -0.69
C SER A 729 39.43 -0.31 -1.40
N PRO A 730 39.07 -0.60 -2.67
CA PRO A 730 39.82 -1.54 -3.49
C PRO A 730 41.30 -1.16 -3.67
N GLU A 731 41.68 0.09 -3.40
CA GLU A 731 43.06 0.58 -3.49
C GLU A 731 43.97 0.05 -2.38
N PHE A 732 43.43 -0.47 -1.27
CA PHE A 732 44.24 -1.09 -0.21
C PHE A 732 44.99 -2.36 -0.68
N VAL A 733 44.68 -2.85 -1.89
CA VAL A 733 45.36 -3.98 -2.55
C VAL A 733 45.79 -3.59 -3.97
N LYS A 734 47.03 -3.93 -4.37
CA LYS A 734 47.59 -3.48 -5.65
C LYS A 734 47.05 -4.26 -6.86
N SER A 735 46.87 -5.57 -6.75
CA SER A 735 46.55 -6.40 -7.93
C SER A 735 45.06 -6.58 -8.17
N ASN A 736 44.68 -6.71 -9.45
CA ASN A 736 43.28 -6.98 -9.83
C ASN A 736 42.76 -8.33 -9.29
N LYS A 737 43.64 -9.31 -9.03
CA LYS A 737 43.25 -10.58 -8.42
C LYS A 737 42.85 -10.39 -6.95
N ASP A 738 43.63 -9.62 -6.21
CA ASP A 738 43.39 -9.33 -4.81
C ASP A 738 42.21 -8.37 -4.61
N LYS A 739 41.97 -7.44 -5.55
CA LYS A 739 40.73 -6.64 -5.60
C LYS A 739 39.47 -7.52 -5.66
N LYS A 740 39.45 -8.50 -6.56
CA LYS A 740 38.33 -9.47 -6.66
C LYS A 740 38.14 -10.30 -5.39
N ARG A 741 39.23 -10.68 -4.70
CA ARG A 741 39.16 -11.39 -3.42
C ARG A 741 38.60 -10.51 -2.30
N LEU A 742 38.99 -9.24 -2.27
CA LEU A 742 38.45 -8.27 -1.32
C LEU A 742 36.95 -8.03 -1.55
N GLU A 743 36.52 -7.95 -2.80
CA GLU A 743 35.09 -7.91 -3.15
C GLU A 743 34.37 -9.19 -2.70
N ALA A 744 34.91 -10.38 -3.01
CA ALA A 744 34.33 -11.64 -2.56
C ALA A 744 34.26 -11.73 -1.02
N ALA A 745 35.27 -11.22 -0.31
CA ALA A 745 35.28 -11.14 1.14
C ALA A 745 34.11 -10.30 1.68
N ARG A 746 33.86 -9.13 1.08
CA ARG A 746 32.71 -8.27 1.43
C ARG A 746 31.38 -8.97 1.25
N HIS A 747 31.18 -9.61 0.09
CA HIS A 747 29.92 -10.26 -0.24
C HIS A 747 29.71 -11.59 0.50
N SER A 748 30.77 -12.18 1.06
CA SER A 748 30.67 -13.36 1.93
C SER A 748 30.19 -13.05 3.35
N LEU A 749 30.19 -11.77 3.75
CA LEU A 749 29.79 -11.34 5.07
C LEU A 749 28.29 -11.53 5.25
N THR A 750 27.90 -12.33 6.25
CA THR A 750 26.51 -12.58 6.62
C THR A 750 26.38 -12.61 8.13
N LEU A 751 25.18 -12.33 8.65
CA LEU A 751 24.92 -12.45 10.09
C LEU A 751 25.16 -13.88 10.63
N GLN A 752 24.97 -14.90 9.80
CA GLN A 752 25.21 -16.30 10.21
C GLN A 752 26.70 -16.62 10.32
N SER A 753 27.52 -16.03 9.45
CA SER A 753 28.96 -16.29 9.38
C SER A 753 29.74 -14.98 9.17
N PRO A 754 29.82 -14.09 10.18
CA PRO A 754 30.43 -12.75 10.04
C PRO A 754 31.95 -12.78 9.84
N LEU A 755 32.60 -13.93 10.01
CA LEU A 755 34.06 -14.10 9.84
C LEU A 755 34.43 -14.87 8.57
N ARG A 756 33.45 -15.27 7.74
CA ARG A 756 33.71 -15.99 6.47
C ARG A 756 34.56 -15.19 5.48
N CYS A 757 34.59 -13.86 5.63
CA CYS A 757 35.45 -12.98 4.86
C CYS A 757 36.94 -13.34 5.00
N LEU A 758 37.37 -13.91 6.14
CA LEU A 758 38.75 -14.36 6.35
C LEU A 758 39.20 -15.40 5.32
N ASP A 759 38.31 -16.30 4.88
CA ASP A 759 38.62 -17.34 3.90
C ASP A 759 39.14 -16.75 2.58
N TYR A 760 38.78 -15.50 2.27
CA TYR A 760 39.24 -14.79 1.09
C TYR A 760 40.44 -13.89 1.40
N LEU A 761 40.40 -13.19 2.55
CA LEU A 761 41.42 -12.21 2.94
C LEU A 761 42.76 -12.86 3.30
N THR A 762 42.79 -14.08 3.83
CA THR A 762 44.05 -14.77 4.15
C THR A 762 44.79 -15.28 2.92
N HIS A 763 44.18 -15.20 1.74
CA HIS A 763 44.77 -15.64 0.47
C HIS A 763 45.20 -14.48 -0.44
N LEU A 764 45.27 -13.24 0.07
CA LEU A 764 45.90 -12.13 -0.64
C LEU A 764 47.39 -12.43 -0.84
N VAL A 765 47.92 -12.15 -2.04
CA VAL A 765 49.26 -12.62 -2.46
C VAL A 765 50.22 -11.47 -2.68
N ASP A 766 49.73 -10.34 -3.19
CA ASP A 766 50.56 -9.18 -3.52
C ASP A 766 50.72 -8.23 -2.32
N GLU A 767 51.55 -7.20 -2.47
CA GLU A 767 51.74 -6.18 -1.42
C GLU A 767 50.39 -5.54 -1.06
N ILE A 768 50.06 -5.59 0.23
CA ILE A 768 48.85 -4.99 0.78
C ILE A 768 49.19 -3.78 1.63
N ASN A 769 48.24 -2.87 1.74
CA ASN A 769 48.36 -1.75 2.65
C ASN A 769 48.36 -2.22 4.11
N ILE A 770 49.15 -1.58 4.97
CA ILE A 770 49.29 -1.90 6.38
C ILE A 770 47.96 -1.94 7.14
N VAL A 771 47.03 -1.02 6.83
CA VAL A 771 45.70 -0.97 7.45
C VAL A 771 44.90 -2.24 7.15
N MET A 772 45.06 -2.78 5.93
CA MET A 772 44.45 -4.05 5.54
C MET A 772 45.07 -5.23 6.30
N HIS A 773 46.39 -5.23 6.52
CA HIS A 773 47.06 -6.24 7.35
C HIS A 773 46.60 -6.20 8.81
N ILE A 774 46.50 -5.00 9.40
CA ILE A 774 45.98 -4.79 10.76
C ILE A 774 44.55 -5.34 10.87
N PHE A 775 43.70 -5.06 9.88
CA PHE A 775 42.33 -5.58 9.85
C PHE A 775 42.30 -7.11 9.82
N ILE A 776 43.10 -7.75 8.96
CA ILE A 776 43.18 -9.21 8.87
C ILE A 776 43.62 -9.84 10.19
N ASN A 777 44.63 -9.25 10.85
CA ASN A 777 45.09 -9.73 12.16
C ASN A 777 44.02 -9.59 13.23
N LEU A 778 43.32 -8.45 13.28
CA LEU A 778 42.19 -8.25 14.21
C LEU A 778 41.06 -9.24 13.96
N LEU A 779 40.75 -9.57 12.70
CA LEU A 779 39.75 -10.57 12.35
C LEU A 779 40.17 -11.99 12.79
N LYS A 780 41.44 -12.36 12.60
CA LYS A 780 41.97 -13.66 13.06
C LYS A 780 41.85 -13.78 14.58
N GLU A 781 42.24 -12.75 15.30
CA GLU A 781 42.15 -12.72 16.77
C GLU A 781 40.70 -12.69 17.25
N LEU A 782 39.81 -11.98 16.57
CA LEU A 782 38.38 -12.00 16.89
C LEU A 782 37.77 -13.40 16.70
N ARG A 783 38.29 -14.22 15.78
CA ARG A 783 37.87 -15.61 15.58
C ARG A 783 38.38 -16.52 16.69
N ASP A 784 39.64 -16.34 17.09
CA ASP A 784 40.36 -17.29 17.94
C ASP A 784 40.17 -16.93 19.44
N THR A 785 40.25 -15.64 19.82
CA THR A 785 40.08 -15.13 21.19
C THR A 785 39.31 -13.79 21.25
N PRO A 786 37.96 -13.81 21.16
CA PRO A 786 37.16 -12.59 21.22
C PRO A 786 37.26 -11.93 22.61
N SER A 787 37.63 -10.65 22.66
CA SER A 787 37.73 -9.85 23.90
C SER A 787 37.35 -8.39 23.65
N GLU A 788 36.98 -7.67 24.71
CA GLU A 788 36.62 -6.23 24.61
C GLU A 788 37.75 -5.39 23.99
N ASP A 789 39.01 -5.73 24.28
CA ASP A 789 40.17 -5.03 23.72
C ASP A 789 40.26 -5.14 22.19
N ILE A 790 39.87 -6.29 21.62
CA ILE A 790 39.80 -6.49 20.17
C ILE A 790 38.66 -5.66 19.56
N TYR A 791 37.50 -5.63 20.22
CA TYR A 791 36.38 -4.77 19.78
C TYR A 791 36.74 -3.28 19.83
N ASN A 792 37.44 -2.83 20.87
CA ASN A 792 37.95 -1.46 20.98
C ASN A 792 38.99 -1.17 19.89
N SER A 793 39.85 -2.14 19.57
CA SER A 793 40.84 -2.01 18.49
C SER A 793 40.19 -1.94 17.10
N LEU A 794 39.11 -2.69 16.87
CA LEU A 794 38.32 -2.59 15.64
C LEU A 794 37.60 -1.23 15.54
N GLN A 795 37.10 -0.68 16.65
CA GLN A 795 36.55 0.67 16.69
C GLN A 795 37.61 1.73 16.38
N ASN A 796 38.83 1.59 16.92
CA ASN A 796 39.96 2.47 16.62
C ASN A 796 40.39 2.39 15.14
N LEU A 797 40.32 1.21 14.54
CA LEU A 797 40.56 1.03 13.11
C LEU A 797 39.45 1.67 12.28
N GLN A 798 38.20 1.52 12.70
CA GLN A 798 37.06 2.20 12.09
C GLN A 798 37.24 3.72 12.15
N SER A 799 37.55 4.31 13.31
CA SER A 799 37.76 5.76 13.42
C SER A 799 38.86 6.27 12.50
N LEU A 800 39.95 5.52 12.35
CA LEU A 800 41.02 5.84 11.40
C LEU A 800 40.50 5.89 9.96
N LEU A 801 39.72 4.89 9.52
CA LEU A 801 39.17 4.83 8.15
C LEU A 801 38.16 5.96 7.85
N TYR A 802 37.52 6.51 8.88
CA TYR A 802 36.60 7.64 8.76
C TYR A 802 37.28 9.00 8.96
N SER A 803 38.57 9.02 9.32
CA SER A 803 39.36 10.25 9.47
C SER A 803 39.89 10.76 8.12
N SER A 804 40.39 12.00 8.10
CA SER A 804 41.00 12.61 6.91
C SER A 804 42.49 12.25 6.73
N VAL A 805 42.98 11.21 7.39
CA VAL A 805 44.38 10.78 7.32
C VAL A 805 44.68 10.18 5.95
N GLU A 806 45.83 10.53 5.36
CA GLU A 806 46.28 9.97 4.08
C GLU A 806 46.78 8.53 4.27
N LEU A 807 46.01 7.55 3.78
CA LEU A 807 46.28 6.12 3.95
C LEU A 807 46.91 5.44 2.72
N PHE A 808 47.12 6.17 1.62
CA PHE A 808 47.51 5.58 0.33
C PHE A 808 48.95 5.91 -0.10
N LYS A 809 49.85 6.11 0.87
CA LYS A 809 51.28 6.28 0.62
C LYS A 809 51.95 4.97 0.18
N ASP A 810 52.94 5.03 -0.70
CA ASP A 810 53.69 3.85 -1.18
C ASP A 810 54.43 3.13 -0.04
N GLU A 811 54.85 3.87 0.99
CA GLU A 811 55.49 3.37 2.21
C GLU A 811 54.55 2.51 3.08
N PHE A 812 53.24 2.55 2.82
CA PHE A 812 52.25 1.76 3.56
C PHE A 812 51.96 0.40 2.92
N TYR A 813 52.47 0.15 1.72
CA TYR A 813 52.30 -1.13 1.03
C TYR A 813 53.51 -2.04 1.22
N GLY A 814 53.26 -3.31 1.54
CA GLY A 814 54.31 -4.30 1.66
C GLY A 814 53.79 -5.71 1.91
N ASN A 815 54.70 -6.67 1.96
CA ASN A 815 54.43 -8.03 2.42
C ASN A 815 54.62 -8.10 3.94
N TRP A 816 53.57 -7.71 4.65
CA TRP A 816 53.59 -7.60 6.10
C TRP A 816 53.51 -8.98 6.78
N ASP A 817 54.40 -9.23 7.73
CA ASP A 817 54.38 -10.42 8.61
C ASP A 817 54.43 -9.95 10.07
N LEU A 818 53.47 -9.10 10.42
CA LEU A 818 53.41 -8.46 11.74
C LEU A 818 52.55 -9.26 12.71
N THR A 819 53.00 -9.33 13.96
CA THR A 819 52.21 -9.82 15.10
C THR A 819 51.04 -8.87 15.41
N LEU A 820 50.08 -9.33 16.22
CA LEU A 820 49.00 -8.46 16.71
C LEU A 820 49.54 -7.25 17.48
N GLN A 821 50.54 -7.44 18.36
CA GLN A 821 51.10 -6.34 19.16
C GLN A 821 51.75 -5.26 18.28
N GLN A 822 52.51 -5.66 17.26
CA GLN A 822 53.08 -4.74 16.28
C GLN A 822 51.98 -4.02 15.48
N SER A 823 50.92 -4.73 15.09
CA SER A 823 49.77 -4.16 14.38
C SER A 823 49.05 -3.10 15.22
N LEU A 824 48.82 -3.37 16.51
CA LEU A 824 48.20 -2.43 17.44
C LEU A 824 49.09 -1.21 17.73
N ARG A 825 50.41 -1.39 17.78
CA ARG A 825 51.37 -0.28 17.90
C ARG A 825 51.28 0.68 16.73
N VAL A 826 51.25 0.15 15.50
CA VAL A 826 51.05 0.96 14.29
C VAL A 826 49.69 1.66 14.31
N LEU A 827 48.62 0.95 14.65
CA LEU A 827 47.27 1.53 14.75
C LEU A 827 47.19 2.66 15.79
N LYS A 828 47.91 2.55 16.90
CA LYS A 828 47.98 3.59 17.93
C LYS A 828 48.67 4.86 17.41
N LEU A 829 49.77 4.72 16.68
CA LEU A 829 50.47 5.87 16.07
C LEU A 829 49.60 6.57 15.01
N PHE A 830 48.88 5.80 14.18
CA PHE A 830 47.92 6.36 13.24
C PHE A 830 46.83 7.18 13.94
N ASN A 831 46.25 6.67 15.03
CA ASN A 831 45.21 7.39 15.78
C ASN A 831 45.75 8.63 16.52
N ASN A 832 47.04 8.64 16.88
CA ASN A 832 47.71 9.83 17.42
C ASN A 832 48.08 10.86 16.34
N SER A 833 47.78 10.60 15.07
CA SER A 833 48.14 11.46 13.92
C SER A 833 49.65 11.71 13.76
N ASP A 834 50.51 10.83 14.29
CA ASP A 834 51.96 10.94 14.19
C ASP A 834 52.49 10.19 12.95
N LEU A 835 52.27 10.76 11.77
CA LEU A 835 52.59 10.13 10.49
C LEU A 835 54.09 9.94 10.26
N ALA A 836 54.94 10.81 10.83
CA ALA A 836 56.40 10.69 10.69
C ALA A 836 56.93 9.47 11.45
N SER A 837 56.41 9.23 12.66
CA SER A 837 56.75 8.03 13.43
C SER A 837 56.17 6.76 12.80
N VAL A 838 54.99 6.84 12.16
CA VAL A 838 54.44 5.72 11.36
C VAL A 838 55.36 5.37 10.20
N ASP A 839 55.75 6.35 9.38
CA ASP A 839 56.64 6.13 8.22
C ASP A 839 57.96 5.47 8.66
N THR A 840 58.54 5.98 9.75
CA THR A 840 59.79 5.45 10.32
C THR A 840 59.61 4.02 10.83
N LEU A 841 58.58 3.76 11.64
CA LEU A 841 58.30 2.42 12.18
C LEU A 841 58.02 1.40 11.06
N LEU A 842 57.26 1.77 10.04
CA LEU A 842 56.95 0.89 8.91
C LEU A 842 58.19 0.56 8.09
N SER A 843 59.11 1.51 7.90
CA SER A 843 60.38 1.25 7.22
C SER A 843 61.24 0.21 7.97
N HIS A 844 61.27 0.29 9.30
CA HIS A 844 61.97 -0.64 10.17
C HIS A 844 61.32 -2.03 10.17
N LEU A 845 60.00 -2.10 10.37
CA LEU A 845 59.23 -3.35 10.35
C LEU A 845 59.30 -4.07 9.01
N ARG A 846 59.29 -3.33 7.89
CA ARG A 846 59.47 -3.89 6.53
C ARG A 846 60.83 -4.58 6.37
N ASN A 847 61.87 -4.02 7.00
CA ASN A 847 63.22 -4.58 7.00
C ASN A 847 63.44 -5.64 8.11
N ARG A 848 62.38 -6.07 8.81
CA ARG A 848 62.44 -7.00 9.95
C ARG A 848 63.35 -6.53 11.09
N ALA A 849 63.54 -5.22 11.21
CA ALA A 849 64.25 -4.59 12.31
C ALA A 849 63.21 -3.93 13.21
N GLU A 850 62.95 -4.45 14.41
CA GLU A 850 62.01 -3.81 15.33
C GLU A 850 62.75 -2.83 16.25
N PRO A 851 62.39 -1.53 16.25
CA PRO A 851 63.05 -0.56 17.11
C PRO A 851 62.73 -0.87 18.58
N MET A 852 63.76 -0.81 19.44
CA MET A 852 63.63 -1.07 20.87
C MET A 852 62.65 -0.08 21.52
N GLN A 853 61.78 -0.60 22.39
CA GLN A 853 60.88 0.21 23.20
C GLN A 853 61.45 0.36 24.61
N ILE A 854 61.60 1.59 25.08
CA ILE A 854 62.02 1.91 26.44
C ILE A 854 60.78 2.39 27.21
N VAL A 855 60.54 1.81 28.39
CA VAL A 855 59.44 2.23 29.27
C VAL A 855 59.94 3.37 30.16
N ILE A 856 59.43 4.57 29.94
CA ILE A 856 59.67 5.74 30.79
C ILE A 856 58.34 6.11 31.44
N ASP A 857 58.27 6.14 32.78
CA ASP A 857 57.06 6.48 33.54
C ASP A 857 55.78 5.72 33.14
N LYS A 858 55.91 4.41 32.86
CA LYS A 858 54.84 3.51 32.38
C LYS A 858 54.30 3.83 30.98
N VAL A 859 54.99 4.68 30.21
CA VAL A 859 54.70 4.95 28.80
C VAL A 859 55.79 4.31 27.95
N TYR A 860 55.39 3.55 26.93
CA TYR A 860 56.33 3.00 25.94
C TYR A 860 56.81 4.12 25.03
N THR A 861 58.13 4.28 24.93
CA THR A 861 58.80 5.30 24.10
C THR A 861 59.71 4.59 23.11
N ASP A 862 59.63 4.98 21.84
CA ASP A 862 60.40 4.36 20.77
C ASP A 862 61.72 5.11 20.59
N ASP A 863 62.85 4.39 20.58
CA ASP A 863 64.18 4.97 20.38
C ASP A 863 64.41 5.23 18.87
N LEU A 864 63.68 6.20 18.31
CA LEU A 864 63.67 6.54 16.88
C LEU A 864 64.72 7.61 16.51
N THR A 865 65.54 8.06 17.48
CA THR A 865 66.64 8.99 17.20
C THR A 865 67.83 8.25 16.59
N ASN A 866 68.01 8.44 15.28
CA ASN A 866 69.30 8.23 14.64
C ASN A 866 70.40 8.91 15.48
N GLY A 867 71.45 8.18 15.81
CA GLY A 867 72.62 8.74 16.47
C GLY A 867 73.19 9.91 15.66
N ASP A 868 72.92 11.13 16.10
CA ASP A 868 73.83 12.27 16.05
C ASP A 868 73.27 13.43 16.89
N MET A 869 74.15 14.00 17.72
CA MET A 869 74.00 15.17 18.60
C MET A 869 73.59 14.92 20.07
N GLU A 870 74.40 14.13 20.79
CA GLU A 870 74.92 14.64 22.06
C GLU A 870 76.04 15.64 21.76
N LYS A 871 75.66 16.92 21.59
CA LYS A 871 76.55 18.03 21.91
C LYS A 871 75.99 18.71 23.15
N SER A 872 76.58 18.32 24.28
CA SER A 872 76.86 19.16 25.44
C SER A 872 76.06 20.47 25.51
N LEU A 873 74.97 20.47 26.27
CA LEU A 873 74.55 21.66 26.98
C LEU A 873 74.80 21.43 28.46
N GLU A 874 75.85 22.09 28.91
CA GLU A 874 76.34 22.16 30.27
C GLU A 874 75.23 22.52 31.24
N PHE A 875 75.25 21.85 32.39
CA PHE A 875 74.69 22.36 33.63
C PHE A 875 75.20 23.80 33.88
N ASN A 876 74.28 24.71 34.20
CA ASN A 876 74.54 25.80 35.13
C ASN A 876 73.27 26.11 35.93
N LEU A 877 73.29 25.58 37.17
CA LEU A 877 72.62 25.95 38.42
C LEU A 877 71.12 26.33 38.41
#